data_AF-A0A2V0NXI2-F1
#
_entry.id   AF-A0A2V0NXI2-F1
#
_cell.length_a   1.000
_cell.length_b   1.000
_cell.length_c   1.000
_cell.angle_alpha   90.00
_cell.angle_beta   90.00
_cell.angle_gamma   90.00
#
_symmetry.space_group_name_H-M   'P 1'
#
loop_
_entity.id
_entity.type
_entity.pdbx_description
1 polymer ?
#
loop_
_entity_poly.entity_id
_entity_poly.type
_entity_poly.pdbx_seq_one_letter_code
_entity_poly.pdbx_strand_id
1 'polypeptide(L)'
;MQARWAPQRRAPDGGGGGGGAPRTLAPRAAAAPSVLRPCGGGMCASRARAAQRLRAQGQQQPGGGGGGGGGGGGGGGGGGGGGGGGAQPAQAQTGAGQAAAEAPAAHVVLAPPPPSAGAPAETECLLVMAPGFGLPPEALRPLAEAVQARAPAVRLWVALAAVDFAPLASELASAPSMTPPQMSEAVARCGGAASGALEGARRAAEAAGFRARVTGWGRVTNLCVLAHSASGLLFRDAAFAAAGGGAVLLASALNAEFVLHSAPNTEDWDRRAPLLLLGGELDGQMRWPWLAPHLYSSAALADKAGASFAAAQRPAVLVPGANHSQTAAPPPGAAGAPLPGPGRGDAAATADRAAATEGFAAAVAAFVTANAPGAAAGARAEAGEALRAMCLGTAEAVAPWFAASGMGDVAAPWRPSPPPAAGAPPAPRVPGGGPPAALLQGTFRCARPCPLSDALHPGVVQSAEAFARDAQRRLLSSLPAAVAARVRVVAAAHTDPQALLHSQPRIVAEPDGSLLLIAHVLLSWRAAGAAARGSGHGAALGPAAPEYWLKLKRPQAVAEALGLAGSFPDGTTPRELQSATLAAALAAAPRAAAARHASAGRRLAFAEADAWPGLDAAAFFREAAMRFEEAGGPGGAGPAGRAGSQQGAAAAEGGPSGAARARADGGGGGGAVVRVRTPLLVSPSAGELAAGGGGNGGAGAGSAAAVGAAAEVDPAYTARFLGNWYAKVASEAMLLEWVLLDSLRPGPPVW
;
A
#
# COMPACT_ATOMS: atom_id res chain seq x y z
N MET A 1 37.06 11.61 0.05
CA MET A 1 38.01 11.22 1.11
C MET A 1 37.37 10.11 1.96
N GLN A 2 37.82 8.87 1.82
CA GLN A 2 37.42 7.75 2.68
C GLN A 2 38.36 7.70 3.88
N ALA A 3 37.85 7.83 5.10
CA ALA A 3 38.59 7.51 6.32
C ALA A 3 37.96 6.30 6.98
N ARG A 4 38.72 5.20 7.01
CA ARG A 4 38.42 3.97 7.76
C ARG A 4 38.72 4.23 9.24
N TRP A 5 37.82 3.83 10.13
CA TRP A 5 38.11 3.70 11.56
C TRP A 5 38.04 2.23 11.97
N ALA A 6 39.14 1.73 12.53
CA ALA A 6 39.27 0.38 13.07
C ALA A 6 38.98 0.40 14.59
N PRO A 7 38.33 -0.63 15.16
CA PRO A 7 38.07 -0.68 16.60
C PRO A 7 39.30 -1.19 17.37
N GLN A 8 39.70 -0.45 18.40
CA GLN A 8 40.68 -0.87 19.41
C GLN A 8 40.14 -2.04 20.24
N ARG A 9 40.92 -3.12 20.33
CA ARG A 9 40.72 -4.22 21.28
C ARG A 9 41.32 -3.80 22.63
N ARG A 10 40.54 -3.88 23.71
CA ARG A 10 41.05 -3.82 25.08
C ARG A 10 41.63 -5.18 25.48
N ALA A 11 42.81 -5.15 26.09
CA ALA A 11 43.42 -6.28 26.77
C ALA A 11 42.70 -6.57 28.11
N PRO A 12 42.72 -7.80 28.62
CA PRO A 12 42.30 -8.09 29.99
C PRO A 12 43.47 -7.86 30.95
N ASP A 13 43.18 -7.12 32.03
CA ASP A 13 44.04 -7.00 33.20
C ASP A 13 44.16 -8.35 33.92
N GLY A 14 45.38 -8.71 34.27
CA GLY A 14 45.71 -9.87 35.09
C GLY A 14 46.30 -9.46 36.44
N GLY A 15 46.05 -10.33 37.44
CA GLY A 15 46.69 -10.36 38.75
C GLY A 15 45.74 -9.95 39.89
N GLY A 16 45.54 -10.71 40.97
CA GLY A 16 46.14 -11.95 41.45
C GLY A 16 46.05 -11.98 42.99
N GLY A 17 45.86 -13.17 43.60
CA GLY A 17 46.39 -13.47 44.93
C GLY A 17 45.41 -13.87 46.05
N GLY A 18 45.59 -15.09 46.56
CA GLY A 18 45.17 -15.59 47.88
C GLY A 18 43.92 -16.48 47.85
N GLY A 19 43.90 -17.75 48.26
CA GLY A 19 44.78 -18.53 49.13
C GLY A 19 43.88 -19.32 50.10
N GLY A 20 43.74 -20.64 49.95
CA GLY A 20 42.91 -21.46 50.85
C GLY A 20 42.88 -22.94 50.46
N ALA A 21 43.31 -23.79 51.39
CA ALA A 21 43.76 -25.18 51.26
C ALA A 21 42.64 -26.25 51.06
N PRO A 22 42.98 -27.54 50.79
CA PRO A 22 42.14 -28.51 50.11
C PRO A 22 41.46 -29.53 51.03
N ARG A 23 40.37 -30.18 50.57
CA ARG A 23 39.91 -31.49 51.10
C ARG A 23 39.05 -32.28 50.09
N THR A 24 39.65 -33.38 49.62
CA THR A 24 39.13 -34.76 49.44
C THR A 24 37.90 -35.10 48.55
N LEU A 25 38.22 -35.78 47.43
CA LEU A 25 37.71 -37.07 46.91
C LEU A 25 36.21 -37.30 46.59
N ALA A 26 35.89 -37.23 45.27
CA ALA A 26 35.36 -38.28 44.35
C ALA A 26 34.13 -39.18 44.71
N PRO A 27 33.41 -39.85 43.76
CA PRO A 27 33.46 -39.80 42.27
C PRO A 27 32.08 -39.82 41.51
N ARG A 28 32.18 -39.64 40.18
CA ARG A 28 31.40 -40.25 39.07
C ARG A 28 29.91 -39.90 38.86
N ALA A 29 29.64 -39.29 37.69
CA ALA A 29 28.96 -39.97 36.58
C ALA A 29 29.23 -39.23 35.25
N ALA A 30 29.29 -39.99 34.16
CA ALA A 30 29.81 -39.62 32.86
C ALA A 30 28.87 -38.76 32.01
N ALA A 31 29.43 -37.79 31.29
CA ALA A 31 28.83 -37.21 30.09
C ALA A 31 29.80 -37.43 28.92
N ALA A 32 29.33 -38.18 27.94
CA ALA A 32 30.02 -38.54 26.70
C ALA A 32 29.91 -37.40 25.65
N PRO A 33 30.78 -37.39 24.63
CA PRO A 33 31.02 -36.23 23.77
C PRO A 33 30.01 -36.09 22.62
N SER A 34 29.76 -34.84 22.24
CA SER A 34 29.05 -34.44 21.03
C SER A 34 29.82 -34.87 19.77
N VAL A 35 29.38 -35.98 19.16
CA VAL A 35 29.77 -36.37 17.81
C VAL A 35 28.76 -35.78 16.83
N LEU A 36 29.18 -34.78 16.07
CA LEU A 36 28.51 -34.38 14.83
C LEU A 36 28.71 -35.52 13.81
N ARG A 37 27.63 -36.24 13.48
CA ARG A 37 27.57 -37.09 12.29
C ARG A 37 26.53 -36.53 11.30
N PRO A 38 26.84 -36.57 9.99
CA PRO A 38 26.00 -36.02 8.93
C PRO A 38 24.84 -36.97 8.61
N CYS A 39 23.63 -36.43 8.49
CA CYS A 39 22.49 -37.14 7.95
C CYS A 39 22.60 -37.13 6.42
N GLY A 40 22.98 -38.27 5.85
CA GLY A 40 22.92 -38.51 4.42
C GLY A 40 21.53 -38.92 3.96
N GLY A 41 21.14 -38.42 2.79
CA GLY A 41 20.43 -39.19 1.77
C GLY A 41 18.91 -39.21 1.80
N GLY A 42 18.31 -38.65 0.74
CA GLY A 42 17.20 -39.31 0.07
C GLY A 42 15.90 -38.52 -0.07
N MET A 43 15.84 -37.66 -1.08
CA MET A 43 14.70 -37.42 -2.00
C MET A 43 14.64 -35.96 -2.47
N CYS A 44 15.47 -35.61 -3.46
CA CYS A 44 15.33 -34.35 -4.20
C CYS A 44 15.81 -34.50 -5.67
N ALA A 45 15.51 -35.64 -6.31
CA ALA A 45 16.04 -35.98 -7.65
C ALA A 45 14.98 -36.11 -8.77
N SER A 46 13.73 -35.72 -8.54
CA SER A 46 12.64 -35.87 -9.54
C SER A 46 12.13 -34.57 -10.18
N ARG A 47 12.50 -33.37 -9.69
CA ARG A 47 12.12 -32.09 -10.33
C ARG A 47 13.23 -31.37 -11.10
N ALA A 48 14.48 -31.83 -11.00
CA ALA A 48 15.62 -31.25 -11.74
C ALA A 48 15.75 -31.78 -13.19
N ARG A 49 15.07 -32.88 -13.56
CA ARG A 49 15.25 -33.53 -14.89
C ARG A 49 14.40 -32.94 -16.03
N ALA A 50 13.46 -32.04 -15.75
CA ALA A 50 12.66 -31.37 -16.78
C ALA A 50 13.35 -30.12 -17.36
N ALA A 51 14.22 -29.45 -16.59
CA ALA A 51 14.90 -28.23 -17.02
C ALA A 51 16.23 -28.48 -17.78
N GLN A 52 16.82 -29.68 -17.67
CA GLN A 52 18.07 -30.04 -18.36
C GLN A 52 17.87 -30.62 -19.78
N ARG A 53 16.64 -31.00 -20.17
CA ARG A 53 16.36 -31.53 -21.52
C ARG A 53 16.21 -30.48 -22.61
N LEU A 54 16.12 -29.18 -22.26
CA LEU A 54 16.03 -28.08 -23.23
C LEU A 54 17.39 -27.41 -23.54
N ARG A 55 18.49 -27.86 -22.94
CA ARG A 55 19.84 -27.32 -23.18
C ARG A 55 20.79 -28.29 -23.91
N ALA A 56 20.33 -29.47 -24.31
CA ALA A 56 21.17 -30.53 -24.89
C ALA A 56 20.79 -30.94 -26.32
N GLN A 57 20.08 -30.09 -27.08
CA GLN A 57 19.72 -30.35 -28.49
C GLN A 57 20.25 -29.28 -29.46
N GLY A 58 21.37 -28.64 -29.12
CA GLY A 58 22.02 -27.64 -29.97
C GLY A 58 23.48 -27.95 -30.18
N GLN A 59 23.83 -29.12 -30.73
CA GLN A 59 25.08 -29.34 -31.46
C GLN A 59 25.09 -30.71 -32.15
N GLN A 60 25.12 -30.67 -33.48
CA GLN A 60 25.85 -31.52 -34.43
C GLN A 60 25.02 -31.76 -35.70
N GLN A 61 25.38 -31.10 -36.80
CA GLN A 61 25.89 -31.77 -38.01
C GLN A 61 26.59 -30.77 -38.96
N PRO A 62 27.46 -31.24 -39.87
CA PRO A 62 28.61 -30.49 -40.41
C PRO A 62 28.47 -30.05 -41.87
N GLY A 63 29.38 -29.15 -42.29
CA GLY A 63 29.60 -28.70 -43.68
C GLY A 63 29.52 -27.16 -43.75
N GLY A 64 30.43 -26.40 -44.33
CA GLY A 64 31.65 -26.63 -45.08
C GLY A 64 32.10 -25.26 -45.64
N GLY A 65 33.40 -25.12 -45.92
CA GLY A 65 33.90 -24.15 -46.92
C GLY A 65 34.18 -22.70 -46.49
N GLY A 66 35.48 -22.34 -46.47
CA GLY A 66 36.01 -21.40 -47.48
C GLY A 66 36.31 -19.94 -47.09
N GLY A 67 37.57 -19.53 -47.33
CA GLY A 67 38.01 -18.18 -47.71
C GLY A 67 38.24 -17.18 -46.57
N GLY A 68 39.48 -16.74 -46.29
CA GLY A 68 40.17 -15.63 -46.99
C GLY A 68 39.92 -14.32 -46.20
N GLY A 69 40.83 -13.42 -45.87
CA GLY A 69 42.16 -13.04 -46.33
C GLY A 69 42.28 -11.52 -46.09
N GLY A 70 43.47 -11.02 -45.74
CA GLY A 70 43.83 -9.58 -45.72
C GLY A 70 43.42 -8.79 -44.46
N GLY A 71 44.18 -7.85 -43.92
CA GLY A 71 45.38 -7.16 -44.40
C GLY A 71 45.24 -5.64 -44.23
N GLY A 72 46.25 -4.98 -43.65
CA GLY A 72 46.46 -3.51 -43.67
C GLY A 72 45.66 -2.71 -42.63
N GLY A 73 46.14 -1.62 -42.03
CA GLY A 73 47.33 -0.81 -42.29
C GLY A 73 46.96 0.68 -42.29
N GLY A 74 47.80 1.53 -41.67
CA GLY A 74 47.81 3.01 -41.81
C GLY A 74 46.79 3.75 -40.94
N GLY A 75 47.17 4.69 -40.07
CA GLY A 75 47.75 6.02 -40.35
C GLY A 75 46.62 7.05 -40.12
N GLY A 76 46.73 8.23 -39.55
CA GLY A 76 47.80 9.16 -39.18
C GLY A 76 47.16 10.55 -39.06
N GLY A 77 47.79 11.49 -38.34
CA GLY A 77 47.47 12.94 -38.31
C GLY A 77 46.35 13.33 -37.35
N GLY A 78 46.56 14.16 -36.32
CA GLY A 78 46.95 15.58 -36.35
C GLY A 78 45.71 16.39 -35.92
N GLY A 79 45.70 17.47 -35.14
CA GLY A 79 46.65 18.36 -34.51
C GLY A 79 45.83 19.54 -33.93
N GLY A 80 46.39 20.29 -32.98
CA GLY A 80 45.84 21.55 -32.44
C GLY A 80 44.85 21.38 -31.28
N GLY A 81 44.87 22.13 -30.19
CA GLY A 81 45.63 23.32 -29.84
C GLY A 81 44.76 24.19 -28.92
N GLY A 82 45.32 24.60 -27.78
CA GLY A 82 44.93 25.81 -27.04
C GLY A 82 43.67 25.76 -26.16
N GLY A 83 43.83 26.17 -24.90
CA GLY A 83 42.69 26.51 -24.04
C GLY A 83 42.97 26.36 -22.54
N GLY A 84 43.95 27.09 -22.02
CA GLY A 84 44.14 27.23 -20.57
C GLY A 84 43.00 28.04 -19.95
N GLY A 85 42.35 27.46 -18.95
CA GLY A 85 41.43 28.14 -18.05
C GLY A 85 41.63 27.57 -16.65
N GLY A 86 42.42 28.25 -15.84
CA GLY A 86 42.72 27.86 -14.46
C GLY A 86 41.44 27.82 -13.63
N ALA A 87 41.04 26.62 -13.24
CA ALA A 87 40.06 26.43 -12.18
C ALA A 87 40.69 26.88 -10.87
N GLN A 88 40.15 27.95 -10.29
CA GLN A 88 40.38 28.28 -8.89
C GLN A 88 39.92 27.11 -8.01
N PRO A 89 40.63 26.79 -6.91
CA PRO A 89 40.17 25.79 -5.96
C PRO A 89 38.86 26.25 -5.34
N ALA A 90 37.84 25.40 -5.41
CA ALA A 90 36.58 25.57 -4.70
C ALA A 90 36.89 25.78 -3.21
N GLN A 91 36.72 27.02 -2.75
CA GLN A 91 36.68 27.32 -1.32
C GLN A 91 35.46 26.59 -0.75
N ALA A 92 35.73 25.60 0.10
CA ALA A 92 34.74 25.07 1.02
C ALA A 92 34.27 26.22 1.91
N GLN A 93 33.12 26.81 1.59
CA GLN A 93 32.35 27.62 2.51
C GLN A 93 31.92 26.72 3.66
N THR A 94 32.76 26.65 4.68
CA THR A 94 32.34 26.34 6.02
C THR A 94 31.45 27.49 6.45
N GLY A 95 30.13 27.31 6.27
CA GLY A 95 29.13 28.19 6.84
C GLY A 95 29.26 28.15 8.36
N ALA A 96 30.06 29.07 8.89
CA ALA A 96 30.06 29.41 10.30
C ALA A 96 28.65 29.83 10.69
N GLY A 97 28.15 29.24 11.77
CA GLY A 97 26.76 29.30 12.18
C GLY A 97 26.26 30.73 12.36
N GLN A 98 25.31 31.12 11.53
CA GLN A 98 24.25 32.00 11.98
C GLN A 98 23.31 31.12 12.80
N ALA A 99 23.52 31.10 14.12
CA ALA A 99 22.50 30.69 15.06
C ALA A 99 21.34 31.67 14.87
N ALA A 100 20.39 31.32 13.99
CA ALA A 100 19.10 31.96 13.97
C ALA A 100 18.59 31.88 15.41
N ALA A 101 18.32 33.04 16.01
CA ALA A 101 17.70 33.12 17.32
C ALA A 101 16.30 32.49 17.17
N GLU A 102 16.22 31.18 17.41
CA GLU A 102 14.98 30.42 17.47
C GLU A 102 14.14 31.06 18.56
N ALA A 103 13.09 31.78 18.17
CA ALA A 103 11.99 32.05 19.08
C ALA A 103 11.57 30.67 19.62
N PRO A 104 11.59 30.46 20.95
CA PRO A 104 11.30 29.15 21.51
C PRO A 104 9.89 28.77 21.07
N ALA A 105 9.79 27.76 20.21
CA ALA A 105 8.52 27.16 19.89
C ALA A 105 7.85 26.80 21.21
N ALA A 106 6.68 27.37 21.48
CA ALA A 106 5.99 27.17 22.74
C ALA A 106 5.59 25.68 22.83
N HIS A 107 6.37 24.92 23.59
CA HIS A 107 6.07 23.53 23.90
C HIS A 107 5.20 23.48 25.16
N VAL A 108 4.07 22.78 25.09
CA VAL A 108 3.26 22.51 26.27
C VAL A 108 3.71 21.19 26.86
N VAL A 109 4.29 21.24 28.06
CA VAL A 109 4.65 20.03 28.83
C VAL A 109 3.57 19.76 29.87
N LEU A 110 2.96 18.58 29.79
CA LEU A 110 2.05 18.05 30.79
C LEU A 110 2.85 17.19 31.76
N ALA A 111 3.04 17.71 32.96
CA ALA A 111 3.63 16.93 34.04
C ALA A 111 2.74 15.70 34.34
N PRO A 112 3.33 14.54 34.66
CA PRO A 112 2.56 13.39 35.08
C PRO A 112 1.75 13.72 36.34
N PRO A 113 0.56 13.12 36.52
CA PRO A 113 -0.11 13.17 37.82
C PRO A 113 0.83 12.62 38.90
N PRO A 114 0.69 13.07 40.17
CA PRO A 114 1.49 12.54 41.26
C PRO A 114 1.37 11.02 41.29
N PRO A 115 2.49 10.29 41.49
CA PRO A 115 2.49 8.84 41.40
C PRO A 115 1.44 8.26 42.34
N SER A 116 0.59 7.38 41.81
CA SER A 116 -0.28 6.53 42.61
C SER A 116 0.59 5.81 43.64
N ALA A 117 0.20 5.86 44.92
CA ALA A 117 0.97 5.27 46.01
C ALA A 117 1.33 3.81 45.67
N GLY A 118 2.62 3.53 45.41
CA GLY A 118 3.13 2.19 45.10
C GLY A 118 3.79 2.00 43.73
N ALA A 119 3.68 2.94 42.78
CA ALA A 119 4.48 2.85 41.54
C ALA A 119 5.97 3.09 41.87
N PRO A 120 6.88 2.16 41.53
CA PRO A 120 8.31 2.38 41.78
C PRO A 120 8.75 3.64 41.03
N ALA A 121 9.39 4.56 41.75
CA ALA A 121 9.79 5.90 41.27
C ALA A 121 10.73 5.89 40.05
N GLU A 122 11.10 4.72 39.53
CA GLU A 122 12.09 4.53 38.49
C GLU A 122 11.51 4.34 37.08
N THR A 123 10.21 4.06 36.91
CA THR A 123 9.67 3.87 35.55
C THR A 123 9.07 5.17 35.04
N GLU A 124 9.83 5.91 34.23
CA GLU A 124 9.37 7.13 33.57
C GLU A 124 9.57 7.05 32.06
N CYS A 125 8.63 7.64 31.30
CA CYS A 125 8.69 7.75 29.85
C CYS A 125 8.23 9.14 29.43
N LEU A 126 8.84 9.70 28.39
CA LEU A 126 8.38 10.91 27.72
C LEU A 126 7.70 10.52 26.41
N LEU A 127 6.46 10.95 26.23
CA LEU A 127 5.72 10.88 24.97
C LEU A 127 5.65 12.28 24.35
N VAL A 128 6.31 12.46 23.21
CA VAL A 128 6.22 13.71 22.44
C VAL A 128 5.14 13.54 21.38
N MET A 129 4.11 14.37 21.41
CA MET A 129 3.00 14.35 20.45
C MET A 129 3.11 15.52 19.47
N ALA A 130 3.18 15.23 18.18
CA ALA A 130 3.23 16.20 17.09
C ALA A 130 1.90 16.24 16.33
N PRO A 131 1.19 17.38 16.29
CA PRO A 131 -0.11 17.53 15.64
C PRO A 131 0.01 17.48 14.11
N GLY A 132 -1.11 17.24 13.44
CA GLY A 132 -1.19 17.21 11.98
C GLY A 132 -1.16 18.61 11.36
N PHE A 133 -1.17 18.66 10.02
CA PHE A 133 -1.18 19.91 9.27
C PHE A 133 -2.34 20.83 9.68
N GLY A 134 -2.03 22.07 10.05
CA GLY A 134 -3.03 23.07 10.42
C GLY A 134 -3.66 22.91 11.81
N LEU A 135 -3.17 21.96 12.63
CA LEU A 135 -3.61 21.77 14.00
C LEU A 135 -2.62 22.40 14.99
N PRO A 136 -3.09 23.19 15.97
CA PRO A 136 -2.23 23.63 17.07
C PRO A 136 -1.90 22.43 17.98
N PRO A 137 -0.76 22.46 18.72
CA PRO A 137 -0.39 21.39 19.65
C PRO A 137 -1.48 21.04 20.66
N GLU A 138 -2.21 22.04 21.16
CA GLU A 138 -3.28 21.92 22.15
C GLU A 138 -4.46 21.07 21.66
N ALA A 139 -4.62 20.91 20.34
CA ALA A 139 -5.65 20.04 19.76
C ALA A 139 -5.47 18.57 20.20
N LEU A 140 -4.25 18.15 20.57
CA LEU A 140 -3.96 16.81 21.08
C LEU A 140 -4.07 16.68 22.61
N ARG A 141 -4.37 17.77 23.33
CA ARG A 141 -4.42 17.75 24.80
C ARG A 141 -5.40 16.71 25.37
N PRO A 142 -6.66 16.59 24.88
CA PRO A 142 -7.58 15.59 25.44
C PRO A 142 -7.09 14.15 25.25
N LEU A 143 -6.44 13.87 24.11
CA LEU A 143 -5.80 12.58 23.88
C LEU A 143 -4.61 12.37 24.83
N ALA A 144 -3.76 13.39 25.01
CA ALA A 144 -2.62 13.33 25.93
C ALA A 144 -3.05 13.00 27.38
N GLU A 145 -4.08 13.70 27.88
CA GLU A 145 -4.63 13.48 29.22
C GLU A 145 -5.22 12.06 29.37
N ALA A 146 -5.96 11.60 28.36
CA ALA A 146 -6.51 10.24 28.35
C ALA A 146 -5.40 9.17 28.32
N VAL A 147 -4.33 9.38 27.53
CA VAL A 147 -3.17 8.46 27.49
C VAL A 147 -2.48 8.40 28.85
N GLN A 148 -2.25 9.54 29.51
CA GLN A 148 -1.67 9.57 30.86
C GLN A 148 -2.53 8.82 31.88
N ALA A 149 -3.85 9.02 31.84
CA ALA A 149 -4.78 8.32 32.72
C ALA A 149 -4.79 6.78 32.51
N ARG A 150 -4.52 6.32 31.28
CA ARG A 150 -4.50 4.90 30.91
C ARG A 150 -3.13 4.22 31.06
N ALA A 151 -2.09 4.96 31.45
CA ALA A 151 -0.73 4.41 31.63
C ALA A 151 -0.26 4.44 33.10
N PRO A 152 -1.03 3.95 34.09
CA PRO A 152 -0.70 4.11 35.51
C PRO A 152 0.58 3.37 35.95
N ALA A 153 1.04 2.39 35.16
CA ALA A 153 2.27 1.64 35.42
C ALA A 153 3.55 2.41 35.02
N VAL A 154 3.42 3.57 34.37
CA VAL A 154 4.53 4.40 33.90
C VAL A 154 4.29 5.84 34.34
N ARG A 155 5.31 6.49 34.90
CA ARG A 155 5.30 7.93 35.10
C ARG A 155 5.45 8.60 33.73
N LEU A 156 4.32 8.83 33.07
CA LEU A 156 4.26 9.30 31.70
C LEU A 156 4.25 10.83 31.62
N TRP A 157 5.36 11.39 31.17
CA TRP A 157 5.45 12.79 30.74
C TRP A 157 4.91 12.93 29.33
N VAL A 158 4.15 13.98 29.05
CA VAL A 158 3.70 14.27 27.69
C VAL A 158 4.10 15.67 27.29
N ALA A 159 4.71 15.81 26.11
CA ALA A 159 5.01 17.11 25.53
C ALA A 159 4.29 17.26 24.19
N LEU A 160 3.56 18.37 24.03
CA LEU A 160 2.89 18.71 22.77
C LEU A 160 3.85 19.59 21.96
N ALA A 161 4.37 19.06 20.86
CA ALA A 161 5.35 19.72 20.02
C ALA A 161 4.67 20.61 18.97
N ALA A 162 5.10 21.86 18.86
CA ALA A 162 4.74 22.71 17.73
C ALA A 162 5.61 22.34 16.52
N VAL A 163 4.96 22.18 15.37
CA VAL A 163 5.61 21.82 14.11
C VAL A 163 5.27 22.89 13.10
N ASP A 164 6.28 23.57 12.58
CA ASP A 164 6.07 24.54 11.51
C ASP A 164 5.92 23.80 10.17
N PHE A 165 4.68 23.75 9.70
CA PHE A 165 4.34 23.20 8.39
C PHE A 165 4.39 24.25 7.28
N ALA A 166 4.63 25.54 7.57
CA ALA A 166 4.62 26.58 6.54
C ALA A 166 5.62 26.33 5.40
N PRO A 167 6.85 25.83 5.64
CA PRO A 167 7.76 25.48 4.55
C PRO A 167 7.18 24.39 3.65
N LEU A 168 6.66 23.30 4.23
CA LEU A 168 6.04 22.21 3.47
C LEU A 168 4.79 22.71 2.72
N ALA A 169 3.95 23.53 3.36
CA ALA A 169 2.77 24.12 2.75
C ALA A 169 3.14 24.95 1.52
N SER A 170 4.19 25.78 1.63
CA SER A 170 4.68 26.63 0.57
C SER A 170 5.21 25.81 -0.61
N GLU A 171 5.93 24.72 -0.35
CA GLU A 171 6.43 23.83 -1.40
C GLU A 171 5.28 23.07 -2.10
N LEU A 172 4.29 22.59 -1.34
CA LEU A 172 3.10 21.94 -1.91
C LEU A 172 2.25 22.90 -2.73
N ALA A 173 2.17 24.17 -2.32
CA ALA A 173 1.46 25.21 -3.04
C ALA A 173 2.17 25.60 -4.35
N SER A 174 3.50 25.62 -4.37
CA SER A 174 4.29 25.98 -5.56
C SER A 174 4.43 24.84 -6.58
N ALA A 175 4.25 23.58 -6.15
CA ALA A 175 4.33 22.40 -7.00
C ALA A 175 3.11 21.48 -6.82
N PRO A 176 1.91 21.87 -7.33
CA PRO A 176 0.69 21.09 -7.18
C PRO A 176 0.78 19.68 -7.79
N SER A 177 1.71 19.47 -8.74
CA SER A 177 1.98 18.22 -9.43
C SER A 177 3.27 17.53 -8.98
N MET A 178 3.64 17.67 -7.70
CA MET A 178 4.85 17.08 -7.14
C MET A 178 4.87 15.55 -7.33
N THR A 179 5.92 15.04 -7.96
CA THR A 179 6.17 13.60 -8.09
C THR A 179 6.57 13.01 -6.72
N PRO A 180 6.48 11.68 -6.53
CA PRO A 180 6.81 11.06 -5.24
C PRO A 180 8.25 11.32 -4.77
N PRO A 181 9.28 11.27 -5.65
CA PRO A 181 10.63 11.64 -5.26
C PRO A 181 10.75 13.11 -4.81
N GLN A 182 10.08 14.03 -5.50
CA GLN A 182 10.07 15.45 -5.11
C GLN A 182 9.39 15.66 -3.75
N MET A 183 8.31 14.92 -3.47
CA MET A 183 7.63 14.93 -2.16
C MET A 183 8.54 14.41 -1.06
N SER A 184 9.25 13.31 -1.31
CA SER A 184 10.22 12.78 -0.35
C SER A 184 11.34 13.79 -0.07
N GLU A 185 11.81 14.51 -1.09
CA GLU A 185 12.83 15.55 -0.94
C GLU A 185 12.33 16.77 -0.17
N ALA A 186 11.10 17.22 -0.45
CA ALA A 186 10.41 18.29 0.27
C ALA A 186 10.27 17.96 1.76
N VAL A 187 9.79 16.74 2.06
CA VAL A 187 9.67 16.22 3.41
C VAL A 187 11.04 16.15 4.10
N ALA A 188 12.07 15.67 3.41
CA ALA A 188 13.42 15.59 3.95
C ALA A 188 14.00 16.99 4.30
N ARG A 189 13.80 18.00 3.45
CA ARG A 189 14.19 19.39 3.75
C ARG A 189 13.48 19.94 4.99
N CYS A 190 12.21 19.59 5.18
CA CYS A 190 11.42 20.00 6.33
C CYS A 190 11.71 19.19 7.61
N GLY A 191 12.39 18.04 7.50
CA GLY A 191 12.68 17.15 8.64
C GLY A 191 13.56 17.77 9.74
N GLY A 192 14.33 18.81 9.41
CA GLY A 192 15.09 19.59 10.39
C GLY A 192 14.20 20.22 11.47
N ALA A 193 13.04 20.74 11.08
CA ALA A 193 12.07 21.33 12.00
C ALA A 193 11.50 20.29 12.97
N ALA A 194 11.21 19.07 12.49
CA ALA A 194 10.75 17.97 13.34
C ALA A 194 11.81 17.55 14.37
N SER A 195 13.08 17.49 13.95
CA SER A 195 14.21 17.18 14.85
C SER A 195 14.40 18.25 15.92
N GLY A 196 14.34 19.53 15.53
CA GLY A 196 14.42 20.66 16.47
C GLY A 196 13.27 20.68 17.47
N ALA A 197 12.03 20.47 17.00
CA ALA A 197 10.85 20.40 17.86
C ALA A 197 10.89 19.22 18.85
N LEU A 198 11.39 18.06 18.43
CA LEU A 198 11.55 16.89 19.29
C LEU A 198 12.58 17.16 20.40
N GLU A 199 13.71 17.76 20.04
CA GLU A 199 14.78 18.11 20.98
C GLU A 199 14.36 19.24 21.94
N GLY A 200 13.60 20.23 21.45
CA GLY A 200 12.98 21.27 22.27
C GLY A 200 12.02 20.69 23.31
N ALA A 201 11.12 19.80 22.88
CA ALA A 201 10.19 19.10 23.77
C ALA A 201 10.91 18.25 24.83
N ARG A 202 11.99 17.54 24.43
CA ARG A 202 12.83 16.78 25.36
C ARG A 202 13.47 17.68 26.42
N ARG A 203 14.13 18.76 26.01
CA ARG A 203 14.78 19.71 26.94
C ARG A 203 13.78 20.36 27.90
N ALA A 204 12.58 20.70 27.42
CA ALA A 204 11.52 21.24 28.25
C ALA A 204 11.05 20.23 29.31
N ALA A 205 10.90 18.94 28.94
CA ALA A 205 10.56 17.88 29.88
C ALA A 205 11.70 17.65 30.91
N GLU A 206 12.96 17.67 30.49
CA GLU A 206 14.11 17.53 31.39
C GLU A 206 14.18 18.67 32.40
N ALA A 207 13.94 19.90 31.96
CA ALA A 207 13.83 21.06 32.85
C ALA A 207 12.69 20.92 33.86
N ALA A 208 11.61 20.22 33.50
CA ALA A 208 10.50 19.89 34.39
C ALA A 208 10.76 18.67 35.29
N GLY A 209 11.86 17.96 35.10
CA GLY A 209 12.31 16.85 35.96
C GLY A 209 12.24 15.45 35.35
N PHE A 210 11.91 15.30 34.07
CA PHE A 210 12.07 14.04 33.33
C PHE A 210 13.55 13.66 33.22
N ARG A 211 13.90 12.37 33.37
CA ARG A 211 15.29 11.91 33.18
C ARG A 211 15.41 11.06 31.92
N ALA A 212 16.03 11.62 30.88
CA ALA A 212 16.29 10.89 29.65
C ALA A 212 17.32 9.76 29.86
N ARG A 213 17.03 8.58 29.32
CA ARG A 213 17.91 7.41 29.35
C ARG A 213 18.55 7.19 27.99
N VAL A 214 19.73 7.76 27.79
CA VAL A 214 20.45 7.73 26.51
C VAL A 214 21.25 6.43 26.34
N THR A 215 21.14 5.77 25.19
CA THR A 215 22.00 4.65 24.79
C THR A 215 23.32 5.13 24.20
N GLY A 216 24.30 4.23 24.04
CA GLY A 216 25.57 4.55 23.35
C GLY A 216 25.43 5.04 21.90
N TRP A 217 24.23 5.00 21.30
CA TRP A 217 23.92 5.52 19.96
C TRP A 217 23.22 6.88 19.99
N GLY A 218 23.11 7.53 21.15
CA GLY A 218 22.41 8.81 21.30
C GLY A 218 20.88 8.72 21.37
N ARG A 219 20.29 7.52 21.23
CA ARG A 219 18.84 7.31 21.36
C ARG A 219 18.40 7.36 22.82
N VAL A 220 17.28 8.02 23.09
CA VAL A 220 16.63 8.05 24.40
C VAL A 220 15.67 6.87 24.51
N THR A 221 16.03 5.84 25.29
CA THR A 221 15.26 4.58 25.42
C THR A 221 13.88 4.76 26.03
N ASN A 222 13.68 5.80 26.83
CA ASN A 222 12.41 6.12 27.45
C ASN A 222 11.72 7.33 26.80
N LEU A 223 11.99 7.56 25.51
CA LEU A 223 11.30 8.53 24.67
C LEU A 223 10.47 7.79 23.61
N CYS A 224 9.19 8.12 23.55
CA CYS A 224 8.26 7.74 22.49
C CYS A 224 7.82 8.99 21.72
N VAL A 225 7.58 8.84 20.42
CA VAL A 225 7.05 9.93 19.57
C VAL A 225 5.73 9.51 18.97
N LEU A 226 4.69 10.32 19.12
CA LEU A 226 3.44 10.19 18.40
C LEU A 226 3.35 11.29 17.34
N ALA A 227 3.20 10.90 16.09
CA ALA A 227 3.07 11.82 14.97
C ALA A 227 1.70 11.64 14.32
N HIS A 228 0.88 12.70 14.36
CA HIS A 228 -0.48 12.70 13.83
C HIS A 228 -0.52 13.17 12.37
N SER A 229 -1.22 12.47 11.49
CA SER A 229 -1.48 12.90 10.10
C SER A 229 -0.19 13.29 9.37
N ALA A 230 -0.13 14.47 8.74
CA ALA A 230 1.05 14.96 8.03
C ALA A 230 2.34 15.00 8.89
N SER A 231 2.26 15.09 10.23
CA SER A 231 3.46 15.03 11.08
C SER A 231 4.18 13.69 10.95
N GLY A 232 3.49 12.59 10.65
CA GLY A 232 4.16 11.29 10.47
C GLY A 232 5.14 11.28 9.30
N LEU A 233 4.94 12.15 8.30
CA LEU A 233 5.87 12.32 7.19
C LEU A 233 7.16 13.03 7.66
N LEU A 234 7.03 14.08 8.48
CA LEU A 234 8.15 14.90 8.95
C LEU A 234 8.93 14.25 10.10
N PHE A 235 8.22 13.61 11.03
CA PHE A 235 8.79 13.07 12.26
C PHE A 235 9.40 11.70 12.09
N ARG A 236 9.18 11.02 10.95
CA ARG A 236 9.69 9.66 10.73
C ARG A 236 11.18 9.55 11.09
N ASP A 237 12.02 10.28 10.37
CA ASP A 237 13.48 10.14 10.47
C ASP A 237 13.99 10.68 11.82
N ALA A 238 13.38 11.76 12.34
CA ALA A 238 13.69 12.33 13.65
C ALA A 238 13.33 11.38 14.81
N ALA A 239 12.13 10.79 14.79
CA ALA A 239 11.66 9.84 15.78
C ALA A 239 12.57 8.60 15.79
N PHE A 240 13.00 8.12 14.63
CA PHE A 240 13.94 7.00 14.57
C PHE A 240 15.33 7.28 15.10
N ALA A 241 15.84 8.48 14.82
CA ALA A 241 17.15 8.90 15.29
C ALA A 241 17.17 9.06 16.81
N ALA A 242 16.07 9.53 17.42
CA ALA A 242 16.04 9.95 18.82
C ALA A 242 15.25 9.02 19.77
N ALA A 243 14.13 8.44 19.33
CA ALA A 243 13.17 7.74 20.18
C ALA A 243 13.44 6.23 20.25
N GLY A 244 14.11 5.79 21.32
CA GLY A 244 14.35 4.37 21.59
C GLY A 244 13.14 3.64 22.17
N GLY A 245 12.18 4.35 22.75
CA GLY A 245 10.94 3.77 23.32
C GLY A 245 9.90 3.40 22.26
N GLY A 246 10.00 4.01 21.08
CA GLY A 246 9.19 3.67 19.91
C GLY A 246 8.53 4.88 19.26
N ALA A 247 7.81 4.61 18.17
CA ALA A 247 7.02 5.60 17.45
C ALA A 247 5.56 5.17 17.31
N VAL A 248 4.66 6.14 17.31
CA VAL A 248 3.23 5.98 17.02
C VAL A 248 2.90 6.83 15.80
N LEU A 249 2.41 6.20 14.73
CA LEU A 249 1.78 6.93 13.63
C LEU A 249 0.28 6.92 13.83
N LEU A 250 -0.28 8.05 14.26
CA LEU A 250 -1.71 8.24 14.46
C LEU A 250 -2.33 8.84 13.21
N ALA A 251 -3.27 8.12 12.60
CA ALA A 251 -3.92 8.48 11.34
C ALA A 251 -2.87 9.00 10.35
N SER A 252 -1.82 8.22 10.11
CA SER A 252 -0.65 8.60 9.31
C SER A 252 -0.03 7.35 8.65
N ALA A 253 0.95 7.55 7.77
CA ALA A 253 1.63 6.48 7.04
C ALA A 253 3.15 6.65 7.10
N LEU A 254 3.86 5.54 6.99
CA LEU A 254 5.32 5.48 7.12
C LEU A 254 6.09 6.15 5.97
N ASN A 255 5.48 6.33 4.81
CA ASN A 255 6.13 6.95 3.66
C ASN A 255 5.14 7.81 2.87
N ALA A 256 5.56 8.99 2.43
CA ALA A 256 4.79 9.80 1.47
C ALA A 256 4.67 9.08 0.12
N GLU A 257 5.66 8.26 -0.25
CA GLU A 257 5.60 7.39 -1.43
C GLU A 257 4.61 6.23 -1.25
N PHE A 258 4.11 5.98 -0.03
CA PHE A 258 3.13 4.91 0.22
C PHE A 258 1.81 5.15 -0.50
N VAL A 259 1.49 6.42 -0.81
CA VAL A 259 0.39 6.75 -1.73
C VAL A 259 0.57 6.00 -3.06
N LEU A 260 1.80 5.53 -3.37
CA LEU A 260 2.28 5.09 -4.67
C LEU A 260 3.35 3.98 -4.61
N HIS A 261 3.01 2.82 -4.05
CA HIS A 261 3.46 1.50 -4.58
C HIS A 261 4.60 0.72 -3.93
N SER A 262 5.28 1.22 -2.91
CA SER A 262 6.31 0.43 -2.21
C SER A 262 5.86 0.13 -0.79
N ALA A 263 5.52 -1.14 -0.51
CA ALA A 263 5.37 -1.61 0.86
C ALA A 263 6.75 -1.52 1.53
N PRO A 264 6.97 -0.63 2.53
CA PRO A 264 8.19 -0.67 3.30
C PRO A 264 8.24 -2.06 3.91
N ASN A 265 9.32 -2.79 3.64
CA ASN A 265 9.57 -3.99 4.39
C ASN A 265 9.69 -3.57 5.86
N THR A 266 8.70 -3.92 6.68
CA THR A 266 8.74 -3.63 8.12
C THR A 266 9.91 -4.35 8.81
N GLU A 267 10.51 -5.34 8.14
CA GLU A 267 11.78 -5.95 8.54
C GLU A 267 13.00 -5.06 8.24
N ASP A 268 12.91 -4.16 7.23
CA ASP A 268 13.92 -3.14 6.90
C ASP A 268 13.74 -1.84 7.70
N TRP A 269 12.55 -1.64 8.29
CA TRP A 269 12.25 -0.58 9.27
C TRP A 269 13.08 -0.83 10.54
N ASP A 270 14.35 -0.39 10.47
CA ASP A 270 15.48 -0.51 11.40
C ASP A 270 15.13 -1.27 12.69
N ARG A 271 15.75 -2.44 12.87
CA ARG A 271 15.51 -3.50 13.89
C ARG A 271 15.50 -3.07 15.38
N ARG A 272 15.36 -1.79 15.70
CA ARG A 272 15.78 -1.19 16.97
C ARG A 272 14.70 -0.44 17.72
N ALA A 273 13.65 0.07 17.08
CA ALA A 273 12.58 0.80 17.78
C ALA A 273 11.19 0.18 17.48
N PRO A 274 10.33 -0.01 18.50
CA PRO A 274 8.92 -0.39 18.34
C PRO A 274 8.14 0.65 17.52
N LEU A 275 7.09 0.21 16.83
CA LEU A 275 6.23 1.07 15.99
C LEU A 275 4.76 0.65 16.15
N LEU A 276 3.91 1.56 16.59
CA LEU A 276 2.45 1.43 16.54
C LEU A 276 1.90 2.18 15.34
N LEU A 277 1.10 1.50 14.52
CA LEU A 277 0.22 2.14 13.54
C LEU A 277 -1.19 2.19 14.10
N LEU A 278 -1.76 3.38 14.17
CA LEU A 278 -3.04 3.62 14.81
C LEU A 278 -3.90 4.49 13.91
N GLY A 279 -5.10 4.04 13.57
CA GLY A 279 -6.02 4.78 12.69
C GLY A 279 -7.48 4.61 13.10
N GLY A 280 -8.37 5.41 12.51
CA GLY A 280 -9.81 5.18 12.63
C GLY A 280 -10.29 4.20 11.55
N GLU A 281 -11.29 3.38 11.86
CA GLU A 281 -11.95 2.51 10.87
C GLU A 281 -12.54 3.32 9.69
N LEU A 282 -13.06 4.51 9.98
CA LEU A 282 -13.79 5.40 9.07
C LEU A 282 -12.95 6.62 8.64
N ASP A 283 -11.64 6.55 8.83
CA ASP A 283 -10.70 7.58 8.39
C ASP A 283 -10.64 7.61 6.86
N GLY A 284 -11.11 8.70 6.25
CA GLY A 284 -11.14 8.87 4.80
C GLY A 284 -9.92 9.60 4.25
N GLN A 285 -9.18 10.29 5.11
CA GLN A 285 -7.93 10.98 4.74
C GLN A 285 -6.74 10.03 4.76
N MET A 286 -6.68 9.16 5.77
CA MET A 286 -5.68 8.12 5.99
C MET A 286 -6.36 6.76 6.10
N ARG A 287 -6.95 6.35 4.98
CA ARG A 287 -7.75 5.13 4.86
C ARG A 287 -6.95 3.92 5.30
N TRP A 288 -7.57 3.07 6.13
CA TRP A 288 -6.90 1.88 6.62
C TRP A 288 -6.42 0.88 5.54
N PRO A 289 -6.98 0.79 4.31
CA PRO A 289 -6.36 -0.02 3.26
C PRO A 289 -4.94 0.41 2.91
N TRP A 290 -4.55 1.65 3.22
CA TRP A 290 -3.15 2.07 3.15
C TRP A 290 -2.31 1.55 4.30
N LEU A 291 -2.92 1.17 5.41
CA LEU A 291 -2.23 0.45 6.47
C LEU A 291 -2.14 -1.05 6.16
N ALA A 292 -2.75 -1.53 5.06
CA ALA A 292 -2.87 -2.96 4.81
C ALA A 292 -1.54 -3.71 4.65
N PRO A 293 -0.53 -3.21 3.93
CA PRO A 293 0.80 -3.83 3.92
C PRO A 293 1.44 -3.94 5.31
N HIS A 294 1.15 -3.02 6.22
CA HIS A 294 1.64 -3.07 7.59
C HIS A 294 0.83 -4.03 8.46
N LEU A 295 -0.50 -4.04 8.32
CA LEU A 295 -1.37 -5.03 8.96
C LEU A 295 -0.94 -6.45 8.57
N TYR A 296 -0.68 -6.67 7.29
CA TYR A 296 -0.13 -7.94 6.77
C TYR A 296 1.23 -8.25 7.37
N SER A 297 2.14 -7.28 7.37
CA SER A 297 3.48 -7.45 7.95
C SER A 297 3.44 -7.77 9.45
N SER A 298 2.55 -7.12 10.20
CA SER A 298 2.34 -7.35 11.62
C SER A 298 1.83 -8.78 11.86
N ALA A 299 0.85 -9.22 11.08
CA ALA A 299 0.34 -10.60 11.13
C ALA A 299 1.43 -11.62 10.75
N ALA A 300 2.26 -11.34 9.75
CA ALA A 300 3.39 -12.18 9.38
C ALA A 300 4.46 -12.24 10.49
N LEU A 301 4.71 -11.13 11.18
CA LEU A 301 5.57 -11.11 12.36
C LEU A 301 4.97 -11.91 13.51
N ALA A 302 3.65 -11.84 13.73
CA ALA A 302 2.94 -12.62 14.74
C ALA A 302 3.07 -14.13 14.47
N ASP A 303 2.97 -14.56 13.22
CA ASP A 303 3.17 -15.95 12.80
C ASP A 303 4.62 -16.42 13.01
N LYS A 304 5.61 -15.59 12.67
CA LYS A 304 7.04 -15.93 12.75
C LYS A 304 7.61 -15.87 14.17
N ALA A 305 7.27 -14.83 14.92
CA ALA A 305 7.91 -14.46 16.19
C ALA A 305 6.96 -14.54 17.40
N GLY A 306 5.68 -14.85 17.17
CA GLY A 306 4.64 -14.93 18.19
C GLY A 306 3.82 -13.65 18.31
N ALA A 307 2.51 -13.81 18.52
CA ALA A 307 1.54 -12.72 18.57
C ALA A 307 1.87 -11.68 19.64
N SER A 308 2.27 -12.08 20.85
CA SER A 308 2.59 -11.12 21.93
C SER A 308 3.83 -10.28 21.60
N PHE A 309 4.83 -10.86 20.93
CA PHE A 309 6.00 -10.09 20.46
C PHE A 309 5.60 -9.10 19.36
N ALA A 310 4.86 -9.55 18.36
CA ALA A 310 4.39 -8.69 17.27
C ALA A 310 3.49 -7.56 17.78
N ALA A 311 2.59 -7.83 18.73
CA ALA A 311 1.74 -6.84 19.38
C ALA A 311 2.53 -5.78 20.15
N ALA A 312 3.65 -6.15 20.78
CA ALA A 312 4.51 -5.18 21.46
C ALA A 312 5.37 -4.35 20.51
N GLN A 313 5.84 -4.95 19.40
CA GLN A 313 6.86 -4.34 18.53
C GLN A 313 6.31 -3.63 17.29
N ARG A 314 5.26 -4.18 16.69
CA ARG A 314 4.66 -3.72 15.43
C ARG A 314 3.12 -3.78 15.47
N PRO A 315 2.44 -3.32 16.54
CA PRO A 315 0.99 -3.33 16.55
C PRO A 315 0.42 -2.45 15.44
N ALA A 316 -0.67 -2.92 14.83
CA ALA A 316 -1.50 -2.14 13.93
C ALA A 316 -2.94 -2.22 14.45
N VAL A 317 -3.52 -1.06 14.75
CA VAL A 317 -4.79 -0.93 15.45
C VAL A 317 -5.71 0.04 14.71
N LEU A 318 -6.95 -0.39 14.46
CA LEU A 318 -8.04 0.48 14.01
C LEU A 318 -9.04 0.68 15.14
N VAL A 319 -9.35 1.94 15.43
CA VAL A 319 -10.40 2.29 16.39
C VAL A 319 -11.76 2.25 15.69
N PRO A 320 -12.68 1.35 16.09
CA PRO A 320 -13.97 1.18 15.43
C PRO A 320 -14.80 2.46 15.44
N GLY A 321 -15.45 2.75 14.32
CA GLY A 321 -16.33 3.91 14.16
C GLY A 321 -15.66 5.28 14.19
N ALA A 322 -14.33 5.35 14.38
CA ALA A 322 -13.60 6.61 14.43
C ALA A 322 -13.19 7.09 13.03
N ASN A 323 -13.23 8.41 12.78
CA ASN A 323 -12.70 9.02 11.56
C ASN A 323 -11.48 9.93 11.82
N HIS A 324 -10.91 10.54 10.78
CA HIS A 324 -9.69 11.36 10.90
C HIS A 324 -9.87 12.53 11.86
N SER A 325 -11.02 13.18 11.86
CA SER A 325 -11.28 14.36 12.70
C SER A 325 -11.40 14.05 14.21
N GLN A 326 -11.49 12.78 14.60
CA GLN A 326 -11.65 12.37 16.00
C GLN A 326 -10.33 12.04 16.71
N THR A 327 -9.20 12.12 16.00
CA THR A 327 -7.86 12.02 16.57
C THR A 327 -7.43 13.29 17.31
N ALA A 328 -8.12 14.40 17.07
CA ALA A 328 -7.84 15.71 17.65
C ALA A 328 -9.12 16.43 18.10
N ALA A 329 -8.99 17.29 19.11
CA ALA A 329 -10.05 18.15 19.58
C ALA A 329 -9.95 19.56 18.97
N PRO A 330 -11.07 20.28 18.86
CA PRO A 330 -11.00 21.70 18.53
C PRO A 330 -10.26 22.44 19.65
N PRO A 331 -9.53 23.52 19.32
CA PRO A 331 -8.82 24.29 20.34
C PRO A 331 -9.80 24.85 21.40
N PRO A 332 -9.37 24.96 22.66
CA PRO A 332 -10.16 25.58 23.73
C PRO A 332 -10.61 26.99 23.33
N GLY A 333 -11.89 27.32 23.57
CA GLY A 333 -12.46 28.62 23.17
C GLY A 333 -12.98 28.68 21.72
N ALA A 334 -12.65 27.68 20.89
CA ALA A 334 -13.27 27.47 19.59
C ALA A 334 -14.52 26.58 19.69
N ALA A 335 -15.20 26.60 20.84
CA ALA A 335 -16.46 25.89 21.07
C ALA A 335 -17.54 26.46 20.13
N GLY A 336 -17.66 25.89 18.94
CA GLY A 336 -18.54 26.36 17.86
C GLY A 336 -17.83 26.72 16.57
N ALA A 337 -16.49 26.89 16.57
CA ALA A 337 -15.76 26.84 15.30
C ALA A 337 -15.90 25.41 14.77
N PRO A 338 -16.43 25.21 13.56
CA PRO A 338 -16.38 23.90 12.96
C PRO A 338 -14.90 23.53 12.96
N LEU A 339 -14.57 22.37 13.55
CA LEU A 339 -13.36 21.67 13.12
C LEU A 339 -13.33 21.74 11.59
N PRO A 340 -12.15 21.77 10.94
CA PRO A 340 -12.11 21.43 9.52
C PRO A 340 -12.99 20.19 9.40
N GLY A 341 -14.10 20.29 8.67
CA GLY A 341 -15.28 19.45 8.90
C GLY A 341 -15.00 17.96 8.64
N PRO A 342 -15.95 17.16 8.18
CA PRO A 342 -15.58 16.03 7.33
C PRO A 342 -14.92 16.56 6.04
N GLY A 343 -13.72 17.10 6.17
CA GLY A 343 -12.89 17.63 5.11
C GLY A 343 -12.21 16.46 4.43
N ARG A 344 -12.16 16.49 3.10
CA ARG A 344 -11.30 15.61 2.30
C ARG A 344 -11.56 14.10 2.47
N GLY A 345 -12.82 13.68 2.39
CA GLY A 345 -13.17 12.28 2.12
C GLY A 345 -13.49 11.41 3.34
N ASP A 346 -13.46 11.95 4.56
CA ASP A 346 -13.90 11.25 5.77
C ASP A 346 -15.36 10.79 5.69
N ALA A 347 -15.59 9.56 6.16
CA ALA A 347 -16.95 9.10 6.45
C ALA A 347 -17.44 9.72 7.77
N ALA A 348 -18.77 9.76 7.93
CA ALA A 348 -19.35 10.18 9.20
C ALA A 348 -18.91 9.20 10.29
N ALA A 349 -18.32 9.73 11.37
CA ALA A 349 -17.99 8.92 12.52
C ALA A 349 -19.26 8.29 13.11
N THR A 350 -19.17 7.03 13.54
CA THR A 350 -20.25 6.35 14.27
C THR A 350 -19.94 6.23 15.76
N ALA A 351 -18.67 6.31 16.13
CA ALA A 351 -18.27 6.48 17.52
C ALA A 351 -18.46 7.94 17.92
N ASP A 352 -18.90 8.20 19.15
CA ASP A 352 -18.76 9.55 19.71
C ASP A 352 -17.26 9.88 19.92
N ARG A 353 -16.95 11.17 20.04
CA ARG A 353 -15.56 11.62 20.17
C ARG A 353 -14.87 11.09 21.43
N ALA A 354 -15.58 10.97 22.55
CA ALA A 354 -14.99 10.51 23.80
C ALA A 354 -14.60 9.03 23.70
N ALA A 355 -15.47 8.20 23.14
CA ALA A 355 -15.19 6.80 22.85
C ALA A 355 -14.02 6.63 21.88
N ALA A 356 -13.95 7.44 20.82
CA ALA A 356 -12.82 7.42 19.88
C ALA A 356 -11.50 7.82 20.56
N THR A 357 -11.50 8.91 21.33
CA THR A 357 -10.32 9.37 22.09
C THR A 357 -9.86 8.31 23.08
N GLU A 358 -10.79 7.65 23.77
CA GLU A 358 -10.50 6.56 24.68
C GLU A 358 -9.88 5.35 23.95
N GLY A 359 -10.42 4.94 22.81
CA GLY A 359 -9.86 3.88 21.98
C GLY A 359 -8.42 4.17 21.53
N PHE A 360 -8.16 5.41 21.07
CA PHE A 360 -6.81 5.84 20.72
C PHE A 360 -5.88 5.87 21.94
N ALA A 361 -6.37 6.40 23.07
CA ALA A 361 -5.60 6.52 24.30
C ALA A 361 -5.18 5.15 24.85
N ALA A 362 -6.11 4.19 24.89
CA ALA A 362 -5.84 2.83 25.35
C ALA A 362 -4.74 2.15 24.51
N ALA A 363 -4.77 2.28 23.18
CA ALA A 363 -3.75 1.73 22.31
C ALA A 363 -2.36 2.35 22.55
N VAL A 364 -2.29 3.68 22.64
CA VAL A 364 -1.02 4.40 22.89
C VAL A 364 -0.47 4.09 24.27
N ALA A 365 -1.32 4.09 25.31
CA ALA A 365 -0.91 3.81 26.69
C ALA A 365 -0.38 2.37 26.84
N ALA A 366 -1.04 1.39 26.22
CA ALA A 366 -0.57 0.01 26.21
C ALA A 366 0.77 -0.11 25.46
N PHE A 367 0.92 0.56 24.31
CA PHE A 367 2.18 0.57 23.56
C PHE A 367 3.35 1.18 24.32
N VAL A 368 3.13 2.33 24.97
CA VAL A 368 4.12 2.98 25.82
C VAL A 368 4.48 2.08 27.01
N THR A 369 3.48 1.51 27.69
CA THR A 369 3.71 0.64 28.84
C THR A 369 4.49 -0.62 28.48
N ALA A 370 4.15 -1.28 27.35
CA ALA A 370 4.83 -2.48 26.88
C ALA A 370 6.32 -2.24 26.55
N ASN A 371 6.67 -1.03 26.13
CA ASN A 371 8.01 -0.67 25.66
C ASN A 371 8.79 0.26 26.62
N ALA A 372 8.20 0.71 27.73
CA ALA A 372 8.85 1.58 28.70
C ALA A 372 9.99 0.85 29.44
N PRO A 373 11.23 1.37 29.41
CA PRO A 373 12.34 0.79 30.16
C PRO A 373 12.08 0.84 31.66
N GLY A 374 12.17 -0.31 32.33
CA GLY A 374 11.96 -0.44 33.77
C GLY A 374 10.52 -0.76 34.19
N ALA A 375 9.56 -0.71 33.27
CA ALA A 375 8.18 -1.12 33.59
C ALA A 375 8.15 -2.57 34.09
N ALA A 376 7.37 -2.78 35.16
CA ALA A 376 7.23 -4.07 35.79
C ALA A 376 6.84 -5.14 34.76
N ALA A 377 7.43 -6.34 34.86
CA ALA A 377 7.21 -7.40 33.87
C ALA A 377 5.72 -7.75 33.71
N GLY A 378 4.96 -7.76 34.82
CA GLY A 378 3.50 -7.97 34.80
C GLY A 378 2.75 -6.90 34.03
N ALA A 379 3.06 -5.62 34.27
CA ALA A 379 2.44 -4.50 33.56
C ALA A 379 2.76 -4.51 32.06
N ARG A 380 4.00 -4.86 31.68
CA ARG A 380 4.39 -5.03 30.28
C ARG A 380 3.64 -6.18 29.61
N ALA A 381 3.47 -7.31 30.31
CA ALA A 381 2.74 -8.46 29.79
C ALA A 381 1.25 -8.14 29.60
N GLU A 382 0.61 -7.49 30.58
CA GLU A 382 -0.78 -7.04 30.49
C GLU A 382 -0.99 -6.06 29.32
N ALA A 383 -0.12 -5.07 29.19
CA ALA A 383 -0.16 -4.12 28.09
C ALA A 383 0.07 -4.80 26.72
N GLY A 384 0.97 -5.78 26.65
CA GLY A 384 1.20 -6.59 25.45
C GLY A 384 -0.02 -7.44 25.06
N GLU A 385 -0.71 -8.03 26.03
CA GLU A 385 -1.96 -8.77 25.78
C GLU A 385 -3.11 -7.84 25.36
N ALA A 386 -3.20 -6.63 25.94
CA ALA A 386 -4.17 -5.62 25.50
C ALA A 386 -3.93 -5.22 24.03
N LEU A 387 -2.67 -4.97 23.64
CA LEU A 387 -2.32 -4.70 22.23
C LEU A 387 -2.63 -5.89 21.32
N ARG A 388 -2.34 -7.12 21.77
CA ARG A 388 -2.66 -8.33 20.99
C ARG A 388 -4.16 -8.44 20.74
N ALA A 389 -4.99 -8.17 21.74
CA ALA A 389 -6.44 -8.16 21.60
C ALA A 389 -6.92 -7.07 20.63
N MET A 390 -6.35 -5.86 20.70
CA MET A 390 -6.65 -4.78 19.76
C MET A 390 -6.24 -5.11 18.32
N CYS A 391 -5.07 -5.73 18.13
CA CYS A 391 -4.61 -6.20 16.82
C CYS A 391 -5.49 -7.32 16.28
N LEU A 392 -5.94 -8.26 17.12
CA LEU A 392 -6.89 -9.29 16.72
C LEU A 392 -8.22 -8.66 16.25
N GLY A 393 -8.80 -7.75 17.03
CA GLY A 393 -10.05 -7.07 16.64
C GLY A 393 -9.89 -6.29 15.33
N THR A 394 -8.75 -5.64 15.14
CA THR A 394 -8.40 -4.96 13.88
C THR A 394 -8.30 -5.96 12.73
N ALA A 395 -7.55 -7.04 12.91
CA ALA A 395 -7.33 -8.07 11.90
C ALA A 395 -8.64 -8.75 11.49
N GLU A 396 -9.55 -9.00 12.43
CA GLU A 396 -10.88 -9.56 12.14
C GLU A 396 -11.77 -8.58 11.38
N ALA A 397 -11.73 -7.29 11.72
CA ALA A 397 -12.49 -6.26 11.00
C ALA A 397 -12.08 -6.14 9.52
N VAL A 398 -10.78 -6.31 9.23
CA VAL A 398 -10.22 -6.17 7.88
C VAL A 398 -10.04 -7.50 7.14
N ALA A 399 -10.20 -8.64 7.82
CA ALA A 399 -9.97 -9.97 7.26
C ALA A 399 -10.73 -10.23 5.94
N PRO A 400 -12.00 -9.82 5.77
CA PRO A 400 -12.69 -9.98 4.49
C PRO A 400 -11.96 -9.32 3.32
N TRP A 401 -11.38 -8.14 3.52
CA TRP A 401 -10.66 -7.43 2.48
C TRP A 401 -9.32 -8.10 2.13
N PHE A 402 -8.60 -8.62 3.12
CA PHE A 402 -7.38 -9.40 2.87
C PHE A 402 -7.70 -10.73 2.16
N ALA A 403 -8.79 -11.39 2.52
CA ALA A 403 -9.25 -12.60 1.85
C ALA A 403 -9.62 -12.31 0.38
N ALA A 404 -10.41 -11.27 0.11
CA ALA A 404 -10.77 -10.85 -1.25
C ALA A 404 -9.54 -10.42 -2.08
N SER A 405 -8.56 -9.79 -1.43
CA SER A 405 -7.26 -9.44 -2.04
C SER A 405 -6.36 -10.66 -2.26
N GLY A 406 -6.76 -11.86 -1.83
CA GLY A 406 -5.95 -13.07 -1.89
C GLY A 406 -4.77 -13.11 -0.92
N MET A 407 -4.69 -12.22 0.06
CA MET A 407 -3.61 -12.19 1.05
C MET A 407 -3.81 -13.17 2.22
N GLY A 408 -4.99 -13.78 2.33
CA GLY A 408 -5.31 -14.81 3.33
C GLY A 408 -5.90 -14.25 4.63
N ASP A 409 -6.01 -15.12 5.64
CA ASP A 409 -6.56 -14.74 6.96
C ASP A 409 -5.48 -14.08 7.83
N VAL A 410 -5.49 -12.73 7.85
CA VAL A 410 -4.57 -11.94 8.70
C VAL A 410 -4.91 -11.99 10.19
N ALA A 411 -6.09 -12.51 10.58
CA ALA A 411 -6.49 -12.66 11.98
C ALA A 411 -5.96 -13.95 12.60
N ALA A 412 -5.74 -15.00 11.80
CA ALA A 412 -5.30 -16.30 12.27
C ALA A 412 -4.08 -16.28 13.22
N PRO A 413 -2.99 -15.52 12.96
CA PRO A 413 -1.82 -15.49 13.84
C PRO A 413 -2.07 -14.86 15.22
N TRP A 414 -3.12 -14.06 15.36
CA TRP A 414 -3.43 -13.33 16.60
C TRP A 414 -4.33 -14.13 17.54
N ARG A 415 -5.03 -15.13 17.01
CA ARG A 415 -5.92 -15.97 17.81
C ARG A 415 -5.09 -16.79 18.80
N PRO A 416 -5.53 -16.89 20.06
CA PRO A 416 -4.87 -17.77 21.01
C PRO A 416 -4.88 -19.19 20.45
N SER A 417 -3.71 -19.85 20.48
CA SER A 417 -3.67 -21.28 20.16
C SER A 417 -4.55 -22.02 21.16
N PRO A 418 -5.45 -22.92 20.71
CA PRO A 418 -6.20 -23.73 21.65
C PRO A 418 -5.20 -24.47 22.55
N PRO A 419 -5.46 -24.55 23.87
CA PRO A 419 -4.59 -25.33 24.75
C PRO A 419 -4.47 -26.75 24.18
N PRO A 420 -3.27 -27.35 24.17
CA PRO A 420 -3.12 -28.71 23.72
C PRO A 420 -4.10 -29.58 24.50
N ALA A 421 -4.96 -30.32 23.81
CA ALA A 421 -5.94 -31.19 24.45
C ALA A 421 -5.20 -32.10 25.44
N ALA A 422 -5.62 -32.09 26.70
CA ALA A 422 -4.93 -32.82 27.77
C ALA A 422 -4.83 -34.31 27.37
N GLY A 423 -3.60 -34.81 27.20
CA GLY A 423 -3.33 -36.20 26.81
C GLY A 423 -3.31 -36.48 25.30
N ALA A 424 -3.57 -35.50 24.43
CA ALA A 424 -3.34 -35.69 22.99
C ALA A 424 -1.82 -35.71 22.73
N PRO A 425 -1.26 -36.78 22.14
CA PRO A 425 0.13 -36.74 21.69
C PRO A 425 0.29 -35.54 20.74
N PRO A 426 1.45 -34.86 20.74
CA PRO A 426 1.68 -33.71 19.86
C PRO A 426 1.32 -34.14 18.44
N ALA A 427 0.29 -33.51 17.87
CA ALA A 427 -0.22 -33.91 16.56
C ALA A 427 0.96 -33.90 15.60
N PRO A 428 1.26 -35.02 14.92
CA PRO A 428 2.34 -35.03 13.94
C PRO A 428 2.06 -33.88 12.99
N ARG A 429 3.01 -32.96 12.83
CA ARG A 429 2.89 -31.85 11.88
C ARG A 429 2.65 -32.47 10.51
N VAL A 430 1.38 -32.55 10.09
CA VAL A 430 1.01 -33.14 8.80
C VAL A 430 1.52 -32.19 7.73
N PRO A 431 2.50 -32.60 6.90
CA PRO A 431 2.96 -31.77 5.81
C PRO A 431 1.82 -31.68 4.78
N GLY A 432 1.15 -30.52 4.73
CA GLY A 432 0.16 -30.21 3.68
C GLY A 432 -1.32 -30.23 4.09
N GLY A 433 -1.66 -30.63 5.31
CA GLY A 433 -3.01 -30.49 5.88
C GLY A 433 -3.10 -29.23 6.74
N GLY A 434 -3.00 -28.05 6.11
CA GLY A 434 -2.91 -26.78 6.84
C GLY A 434 -4.24 -26.36 7.49
N PRO A 435 -4.21 -25.72 8.68
CA PRO A 435 -5.35 -24.98 9.23
C PRO A 435 -5.88 -23.92 8.23
N PRO A 436 -7.10 -23.37 8.43
CA PRO A 436 -7.72 -22.36 7.55
C PRO A 436 -6.69 -21.41 6.97
N ALA A 437 -6.60 -21.40 5.64
CA ALA A 437 -5.48 -20.92 4.82
C ALA A 437 -4.51 -20.02 5.60
N ALA A 438 -3.49 -20.65 6.19
CA ALA A 438 -2.38 -19.95 6.83
C ALA A 438 -1.97 -18.77 5.95
N LEU A 439 -1.64 -17.62 6.57
CA LEU A 439 -1.07 -16.46 5.87
C LEU A 439 -0.24 -16.97 4.70
N LEU A 440 -0.62 -16.61 3.48
CA LEU A 440 0.05 -17.13 2.31
C LEU A 440 1.49 -16.60 2.36
N GLN A 441 2.40 -17.42 2.90
CA GLN A 441 3.82 -17.12 3.00
C GLN A 441 4.40 -17.16 1.59
N GLY A 442 4.11 -16.13 0.82
CA GLY A 442 4.77 -15.85 -0.43
C GLY A 442 6.06 -15.12 -0.13
N THR A 443 7.19 -15.62 -0.61
CA THR A 443 8.27 -14.71 -1.01
C THR A 443 7.62 -13.67 -1.93
N PHE A 444 7.62 -12.39 -1.55
CA PHE A 444 7.24 -11.30 -2.45
C PHE A 444 7.90 -11.60 -3.80
N ARG A 445 7.11 -11.94 -4.82
CA ARG A 445 7.66 -12.23 -6.14
C ARG A 445 8.05 -10.88 -6.70
N CYS A 446 9.29 -10.49 -6.47
CA CYS A 446 9.87 -9.28 -7.03
C CYS A 446 9.92 -9.48 -8.55
N ALA A 447 8.97 -8.87 -9.27
CA ALA A 447 8.90 -8.94 -10.72
C ALA A 447 9.97 -8.00 -11.31
N ARG A 448 11.25 -8.39 -11.23
CA ARG A 448 12.44 -7.61 -11.68
C ARG A 448 12.61 -6.23 -11.01
N PRO A 449 13.82 -5.69 -10.97
CA PRO A 449 14.05 -4.29 -10.61
C PRO A 449 13.60 -3.40 -11.79
N CYS A 450 12.29 -3.27 -11.98
CA CYS A 450 11.76 -2.04 -12.57
C CYS A 450 11.70 -1.01 -11.42
N PRO A 451 12.08 0.26 -11.63
CA PRO A 451 11.85 1.33 -10.65
C PRO A 451 10.36 1.49 -10.27
N LEU A 452 9.46 0.81 -10.99
CA LEU A 452 8.02 0.73 -10.81
C LEU A 452 7.53 -0.71 -10.56
N SER A 453 8.43 -1.65 -10.19
CA SER A 453 8.02 -3.01 -9.84
C SER A 453 7.49 -3.02 -8.42
N ASP A 454 6.20 -2.78 -8.30
CA ASP A 454 5.43 -3.05 -7.11
C ASP A 454 5.60 -4.54 -6.82
N ALA A 455 6.38 -4.89 -5.80
CA ALA A 455 6.51 -6.27 -5.37
C ALA A 455 5.12 -6.75 -4.92
N LEU A 456 4.39 -7.40 -5.83
CA LEU A 456 3.04 -7.84 -5.54
C LEU A 456 3.06 -9.07 -4.66
N HIS A 457 2.18 -9.06 -3.67
CA HIS A 457 1.92 -10.25 -2.89
C HIS A 457 1.44 -11.38 -3.83
N PRO A 458 2.03 -12.58 -3.81
CA PRO A 458 1.64 -13.67 -4.72
C PRO A 458 0.16 -14.02 -4.66
N GLY A 459 -0.45 -13.83 -3.48
CA GLY A 459 -1.88 -13.99 -3.28
C GLY A 459 -2.75 -12.99 -4.06
N VAL A 460 -2.29 -11.74 -4.23
CA VAL A 460 -2.99 -10.71 -5.05
C VAL A 460 -2.98 -11.11 -6.52
N VAL A 461 -1.84 -11.63 -7.00
CA VAL A 461 -1.70 -12.17 -8.35
C VAL A 461 -2.64 -13.36 -8.55
N GLN A 462 -2.65 -14.30 -7.60
CA GLN A 462 -3.51 -15.48 -7.63
C GLN A 462 -5.01 -15.10 -7.61
N SER A 463 -5.40 -14.10 -6.82
CA SER A 463 -6.79 -13.60 -6.79
C SER A 463 -7.20 -13.02 -8.16
N ALA A 464 -6.35 -12.22 -8.79
CA ALA A 464 -6.61 -11.68 -10.12
C ALA A 464 -6.72 -12.79 -11.19
N GLU A 465 -5.83 -13.78 -11.16
CA GLU A 465 -5.89 -14.94 -12.07
C GLU A 465 -7.15 -15.78 -11.85
N ALA A 466 -7.54 -16.01 -10.59
CA ALA A 466 -8.78 -16.71 -10.26
C ALA A 466 -10.00 -15.95 -10.80
N PHE A 467 -10.07 -14.63 -10.54
CA PHE A 467 -11.12 -13.77 -11.06
C PHE A 467 -11.21 -13.84 -12.59
N ALA A 468 -10.09 -13.74 -13.31
CA ALA A 468 -10.07 -13.79 -14.76
C ALA A 468 -10.53 -15.15 -15.32
N ARG A 469 -10.16 -16.26 -14.66
CA ARG A 469 -10.65 -17.60 -15.04
C ARG A 469 -12.16 -17.71 -14.83
N ASP A 470 -12.69 -17.20 -13.72
CA ASP A 470 -14.12 -17.28 -13.41
C ASP A 470 -14.93 -16.38 -14.35
N ALA A 471 -14.43 -15.19 -14.67
CA ALA A 471 -15.01 -14.32 -15.68
C ALA A 471 -15.04 -14.99 -17.07
N GLN A 472 -13.95 -15.64 -17.48
CA GLN A 472 -13.91 -16.42 -18.72
C GLN A 472 -14.91 -17.58 -18.70
N ARG A 473 -15.06 -18.30 -17.59
CA ARG A 473 -16.04 -19.39 -17.47
C ARG A 473 -17.48 -18.88 -17.58
N ARG A 474 -17.80 -17.76 -16.94
CA ARG A 474 -19.11 -17.08 -17.07
C ARG A 474 -19.36 -16.64 -18.50
N LEU A 475 -18.36 -16.09 -19.17
CA LEU A 475 -18.44 -15.72 -20.57
C LEU A 475 -18.78 -16.92 -21.46
N LEU A 476 -18.18 -18.08 -21.21
CA LEU A 476 -18.43 -19.34 -21.94
C LEU A 476 -19.71 -20.07 -21.55
N SER A 477 -20.53 -19.54 -20.64
CA SER A 477 -21.74 -20.21 -20.15
C SER A 477 -22.84 -20.41 -21.21
N SER A 478 -22.75 -19.71 -22.34
CA SER A 478 -23.63 -19.91 -23.51
C SER A 478 -23.28 -21.16 -24.34
N LEU A 479 -22.10 -21.77 -24.13
CA LEU A 479 -21.74 -23.03 -24.76
C LEU A 479 -22.50 -24.21 -24.09
N PRO A 480 -22.76 -25.30 -24.82
CA PRO A 480 -23.31 -26.51 -24.21
C PRO A 480 -22.43 -27.00 -23.05
N ALA A 481 -23.01 -27.44 -21.94
CA ALA A 481 -22.25 -27.79 -20.73
C ALA A 481 -21.15 -28.86 -20.99
N ALA A 482 -21.45 -29.85 -21.84
CA ALA A 482 -20.49 -30.89 -22.24
C ALA A 482 -19.29 -30.32 -23.02
N VAL A 483 -19.50 -29.23 -23.77
CA VAL A 483 -18.47 -28.52 -24.53
C VAL A 483 -17.64 -27.66 -23.58
N ALA A 484 -18.29 -26.88 -22.72
CA ALA A 484 -17.61 -26.03 -21.73
C ALA A 484 -16.72 -26.85 -20.79
N ALA A 485 -17.12 -28.08 -20.43
CA ALA A 485 -16.32 -29.00 -19.63
C ALA A 485 -15.01 -29.45 -20.29
N ARG A 486 -14.90 -29.37 -21.63
CA ARG A 486 -13.67 -29.64 -22.39
C ARG A 486 -12.72 -28.46 -22.42
N VAL A 487 -13.08 -27.31 -21.87
CA VAL A 487 -12.25 -26.10 -21.90
C VAL A 487 -11.59 -25.89 -20.54
N ARG A 488 -10.27 -26.07 -20.49
CA ARG A 488 -9.45 -25.73 -19.33
C ARG A 488 -9.01 -24.27 -19.45
N VAL A 489 -9.40 -23.45 -18.50
CA VAL A 489 -9.02 -22.03 -18.47
C VAL A 489 -7.85 -21.80 -17.52
N VAL A 490 -6.82 -21.12 -18.01
CA VAL A 490 -5.75 -20.52 -17.21
C VAL A 490 -5.71 -19.02 -17.46
N ALA A 491 -5.19 -18.24 -16.50
CA ALA A 491 -5.04 -16.81 -16.65
C ALA A 491 -3.59 -16.41 -16.37
N ALA A 492 -3.11 -15.38 -17.06
CA ALA A 492 -1.84 -14.75 -16.80
C ALA A 492 -2.06 -13.30 -16.34
N ALA A 493 -1.54 -12.99 -15.16
CA ALA A 493 -1.57 -11.66 -14.59
C ALA A 493 -0.44 -10.76 -15.12
N HIS A 494 -0.74 -9.48 -15.28
CA HIS A 494 0.15 -8.43 -15.73
C HIS A 494 0.08 -7.25 -14.76
N THR A 495 1.18 -6.51 -14.62
CA THR A 495 1.25 -5.23 -13.89
C THR A 495 1.63 -4.06 -14.80
N ASP A 496 2.07 -4.38 -16.02
CA ASP A 496 2.46 -3.41 -17.03
C ASP A 496 1.41 -3.38 -18.15
N PRO A 497 0.80 -2.22 -18.44
CA PRO A 497 -0.11 -2.06 -19.56
C PRO A 497 0.50 -2.46 -20.92
N GLN A 498 1.80 -2.25 -21.15
CA GLN A 498 2.45 -2.63 -22.41
C GLN A 498 2.52 -4.16 -22.56
N ALA A 499 2.92 -4.87 -21.49
CA ALA A 499 2.87 -6.33 -21.46
C ALA A 499 1.45 -6.87 -21.74
N LEU A 500 0.42 -6.27 -21.12
CA LEU A 500 -0.97 -6.63 -21.43
C LEU A 500 -1.27 -6.36 -22.91
N LEU A 501 -0.94 -5.18 -23.44
CA LEU A 501 -1.22 -4.76 -24.83
C LEU A 501 -0.67 -5.78 -25.83
N HIS A 502 0.56 -6.23 -25.65
CA HIS A 502 1.22 -7.21 -26.52
C HIS A 502 0.81 -8.67 -26.26
N SER A 503 0.09 -8.95 -25.17
CA SER A 503 -0.50 -10.26 -24.91
C SER A 503 -1.85 -10.44 -25.63
N GLN A 504 -2.15 -11.68 -26.02
CA GLN A 504 -3.39 -12.05 -26.71
C GLN A 504 -3.96 -13.33 -26.09
N PRO A 505 -5.27 -13.41 -25.81
CA PRO A 505 -5.89 -14.64 -25.37
C PRO A 505 -5.72 -15.75 -26.41
N ARG A 506 -5.34 -16.95 -25.97
CA ARG A 506 -5.01 -18.07 -26.87
C ARG A 506 -5.87 -19.29 -26.57
N ILE A 507 -6.27 -19.98 -27.63
CA ILE A 507 -6.84 -21.32 -27.56
C ILE A 507 -5.76 -22.28 -28.05
N VAL A 508 -5.48 -23.32 -27.28
CA VAL A 508 -4.53 -24.39 -27.62
C VAL A 508 -5.29 -25.70 -27.58
N ALA A 509 -5.32 -26.43 -28.70
CA ALA A 509 -5.87 -27.77 -28.72
C ALA A 509 -4.91 -28.73 -28.01
N GLU A 510 -5.45 -29.54 -27.10
CA GLU A 510 -4.73 -30.59 -26.40
C GLU A 510 -4.91 -31.94 -27.14
N PRO A 511 -4.00 -32.91 -26.97
CA PRO A 511 -4.05 -34.19 -27.68
C PRO A 511 -5.32 -35.02 -27.44
N ASP A 512 -5.99 -34.82 -26.30
CA ASP A 512 -7.24 -35.50 -25.93
C ASP A 512 -8.49 -34.81 -26.51
N GLY A 513 -8.30 -33.78 -27.35
CA GLY A 513 -9.38 -32.99 -27.92
C GLY A 513 -9.98 -31.98 -26.95
N SER A 514 -9.45 -31.82 -25.73
CA SER A 514 -9.77 -30.68 -24.87
C SER A 514 -9.08 -29.40 -25.37
N LEU A 515 -9.53 -28.24 -24.88
CA LEU A 515 -8.90 -26.96 -25.17
C LEU A 515 -8.29 -26.36 -23.91
N LEU A 516 -7.07 -25.84 -24.03
CA LEU A 516 -6.47 -24.93 -23.07
C LEU A 516 -6.69 -23.49 -23.54
N LEU A 517 -7.45 -22.71 -22.76
CA LEU A 517 -7.71 -21.30 -22.99
C LEU A 517 -6.85 -20.47 -22.02
N ILE A 518 -5.99 -19.62 -22.58
CA ILE A 518 -5.14 -18.69 -21.82
C ILE A 518 -5.77 -17.30 -21.88
N ALA A 519 -6.29 -16.82 -20.75
CA ALA A 519 -6.80 -15.46 -20.57
C ALA A 519 -5.74 -14.54 -19.96
N HIS A 520 -5.98 -13.23 -19.99
CA HIS A 520 -5.08 -12.23 -19.39
C HIS A 520 -5.81 -11.24 -18.49
N VAL A 521 -5.14 -10.81 -17.44
CA VAL A 521 -5.62 -9.76 -16.52
C VAL A 521 -4.51 -8.80 -16.18
N LEU A 522 -4.75 -7.50 -16.33
CA LEU A 522 -3.88 -6.46 -15.78
C LEU A 522 -4.44 -5.99 -14.44
N LEU A 523 -3.59 -5.93 -13.44
CA LEU A 523 -3.86 -5.28 -12.17
C LEU A 523 -3.49 -3.79 -12.31
N SER A 524 -4.48 -2.91 -12.34
CA SER A 524 -4.30 -1.47 -12.48
C SER A 524 -4.68 -0.77 -11.18
N TRP A 525 -3.76 -0.02 -10.59
CA TRP A 525 -4.03 0.78 -9.39
C TRP A 525 -4.37 2.22 -9.78
N ARG A 526 -5.56 2.68 -9.39
CA ARG A 526 -5.99 4.06 -9.69
C ARG A 526 -5.15 5.12 -9.00
N ALA A 527 -4.68 4.81 -7.78
CA ALA A 527 -3.77 5.68 -7.05
C ALA A 527 -2.54 6.03 -7.91
N ALA A 528 -1.97 5.04 -8.61
CA ALA A 528 -0.87 5.20 -9.56
C ALA A 528 -1.18 6.26 -10.63
N GLY A 529 -2.31 6.07 -11.31
CA GLY A 529 -2.71 6.94 -12.42
C GLY A 529 -3.03 8.36 -11.98
N ALA A 530 -3.57 8.54 -10.77
CA ALA A 530 -3.87 9.86 -10.23
C ALA A 530 -2.61 10.63 -9.85
N ALA A 531 -1.59 9.97 -9.31
CA ALA A 531 -0.31 10.61 -9.03
C ALA A 531 0.51 10.90 -10.28
N ALA A 532 0.49 10.01 -11.27
CA ALA A 532 1.13 10.27 -12.56
C ALA A 532 0.58 11.53 -13.25
N ARG A 533 -0.69 11.88 -12.98
CA ARG A 533 -1.32 13.13 -13.45
C ARG A 533 -1.08 14.34 -12.54
N GLY A 534 -0.19 14.24 -11.56
CA GLY A 534 0.11 15.33 -10.63
C GLY A 534 -1.02 15.62 -9.63
N SER A 535 -2.04 14.77 -9.50
CA SER A 535 -3.07 14.93 -8.48
C SER A 535 -2.70 14.12 -7.24
N GLY A 536 -1.73 14.59 -6.44
CA GLY A 536 -1.35 13.90 -5.18
C GLY A 536 -2.56 13.66 -4.28
N HIS A 537 -3.49 14.63 -4.23
CA HIS A 537 -4.75 14.49 -3.51
C HIS A 537 -5.74 13.51 -4.16
N GLY A 538 -5.71 13.36 -5.49
CA GLY A 538 -6.51 12.35 -6.19
C GLY A 538 -6.02 10.94 -5.88
N ALA A 539 -4.70 10.72 -5.89
CA ALA A 539 -4.13 9.42 -5.51
C ALA A 539 -4.52 9.04 -4.08
N ALA A 540 -4.52 10.04 -3.19
CA ALA A 540 -4.95 9.90 -1.81
C ALA A 540 -6.43 9.45 -1.63
N LEU A 541 -7.26 9.58 -2.66
CA LEU A 541 -8.69 9.26 -2.60
C LEU A 541 -9.07 8.03 -3.46
N GLY A 542 -8.13 7.48 -4.25
CA GLY A 542 -8.36 6.33 -5.11
C GLY A 542 -8.24 4.99 -4.36
N PRO A 543 -9.00 3.94 -4.70
CA PRO A 543 -8.94 2.65 -4.01
C PRO A 543 -7.49 2.10 -3.94
N ALA A 544 -7.15 1.47 -2.81
CA ALA A 544 -5.86 0.81 -2.60
C ALA A 544 -5.79 -0.56 -3.28
N ALA A 545 -6.94 -1.19 -3.51
CA ALA A 545 -7.05 -2.42 -4.29
C ALA A 545 -7.08 -2.14 -5.81
N PRO A 546 -6.57 -3.08 -6.64
CA PRO A 546 -6.53 -2.90 -8.08
C PRO A 546 -7.92 -2.98 -8.72
N GLU A 547 -8.09 -2.31 -9.85
CA GLU A 547 -9.07 -2.66 -10.88
C GLU A 547 -8.47 -3.70 -11.82
N TYR A 548 -9.31 -4.55 -12.41
CA TYR A 548 -8.90 -5.61 -13.33
C TYR A 548 -9.26 -5.25 -14.77
N TRP A 549 -8.27 -5.30 -15.66
CA TRP A 549 -8.50 -5.16 -17.10
C TRP A 549 -8.30 -6.52 -17.74
N LEU A 550 -9.38 -7.09 -18.27
CA LEU A 550 -9.45 -8.45 -18.75
C LEU A 550 -9.28 -8.49 -20.27
N LYS A 551 -8.48 -9.44 -20.76
CA LYS A 551 -8.52 -9.92 -22.15
C LYS A 551 -8.96 -11.38 -22.12
N LEU A 552 -10.19 -11.63 -22.54
CA LEU A 552 -10.85 -12.94 -22.57
C LEU A 552 -11.13 -13.37 -24.02
N LYS A 553 -11.60 -14.60 -24.21
CA LYS A 553 -12.02 -15.14 -25.52
C LYS A 553 -13.53 -15.33 -25.57
N ARG A 554 -14.17 -14.89 -26.65
CA ARG A 554 -15.62 -15.00 -26.86
C ARG A 554 -16.05 -16.45 -27.05
N PRO A 555 -17.29 -16.81 -26.66
CA PRO A 555 -17.84 -18.16 -26.83
C PRO A 555 -17.80 -18.61 -28.28
N GLN A 556 -18.16 -17.73 -29.21
CA GLN A 556 -18.13 -18.01 -30.64
C GLN A 556 -16.78 -18.53 -31.13
N ALA A 557 -15.67 -17.88 -30.76
CA ALA A 557 -14.33 -18.31 -31.17
C ALA A 557 -13.93 -19.66 -30.55
N VAL A 558 -14.39 -19.95 -29.34
CA VAL A 558 -14.18 -21.25 -28.69
C VAL A 558 -15.02 -22.35 -29.35
N ALA A 559 -16.25 -22.03 -29.74
CA ALA A 559 -17.12 -22.94 -30.48
C ALA A 559 -16.55 -23.30 -31.85
N GLU A 560 -16.06 -22.31 -32.59
CA GLU A 560 -15.38 -22.49 -33.87
C GLU A 560 -14.13 -23.36 -33.74
N ALA A 561 -13.31 -23.13 -32.72
CA ALA A 561 -12.13 -23.96 -32.43
C ALA A 561 -12.49 -25.42 -32.10
N LEU A 562 -13.74 -25.68 -31.67
CA LEU A 562 -14.27 -27.02 -31.42
C LEU A 562 -15.08 -27.60 -32.59
N GLY A 563 -15.18 -26.87 -33.71
CA GLY A 563 -15.97 -27.29 -34.87
C GLY A 563 -17.47 -27.29 -34.64
N LEU A 564 -17.98 -26.49 -33.70
CA LEU A 564 -19.40 -26.39 -33.43
C LEU A 564 -20.08 -25.44 -34.41
N ALA A 565 -21.19 -25.88 -35.00
CA ALA A 565 -22.06 -25.02 -35.79
C ALA A 565 -22.98 -24.19 -34.88
N GLY A 566 -23.32 -22.98 -35.33
CA GLY A 566 -24.26 -22.09 -34.65
C GLY A 566 -23.65 -20.74 -34.24
N SER A 567 -24.48 -19.92 -33.60
CA SER A 567 -24.09 -18.64 -33.02
C SER A 567 -24.16 -18.75 -31.51
N PHE A 568 -23.05 -18.42 -30.84
CA PHE A 568 -22.92 -18.48 -29.39
C PHE A 568 -22.71 -17.06 -28.84
N PRO A 569 -23.77 -16.42 -28.28
CA PRO A 569 -23.66 -15.07 -27.75
C PRO A 569 -22.73 -15.02 -26.54
N ASP A 570 -22.26 -13.83 -26.18
CA ASP A 570 -21.50 -13.61 -24.96
C ASP A 570 -22.37 -14.01 -23.74
N GLY A 571 -21.90 -14.95 -22.91
CA GLY A 571 -22.69 -15.48 -21.78
C GLY A 571 -22.74 -14.56 -20.56
N THR A 572 -21.97 -13.47 -20.55
CA THR A 572 -22.06 -12.45 -19.51
C THR A 572 -21.63 -11.08 -20.02
N THR A 573 -22.14 -10.02 -19.40
CA THR A 573 -21.74 -8.63 -19.68
C THR A 573 -20.83 -8.07 -18.58
N PRO A 574 -20.07 -6.98 -18.84
CA PRO A 574 -19.31 -6.31 -17.79
C PRO A 574 -20.18 -5.81 -16.62
N ARG A 575 -21.41 -5.35 -16.88
CA ARG A 575 -22.35 -4.95 -15.82
C ARG A 575 -22.70 -6.12 -14.91
N GLU A 576 -22.97 -7.28 -15.47
CA GLU A 576 -23.30 -8.49 -14.70
C GLU A 576 -22.11 -8.96 -13.88
N LEU A 577 -20.89 -8.94 -14.45
CA LEU A 577 -19.66 -9.23 -13.70
C LEU A 577 -19.51 -8.28 -12.52
N GLN A 578 -19.61 -6.97 -12.74
CA GLN A 578 -19.50 -5.97 -11.67
C GLN A 578 -20.58 -6.13 -10.60
N SER A 579 -21.82 -6.42 -11.01
CA SER A 579 -22.94 -6.64 -10.09
C SER A 579 -22.72 -7.89 -9.24
N ALA A 580 -22.22 -8.98 -9.85
CA ALA A 580 -21.86 -10.19 -9.12
C ALA A 580 -20.68 -9.95 -8.16
N THR A 581 -19.67 -9.18 -8.57
CA THR A 581 -18.54 -8.81 -7.70
C THR A 581 -19.01 -7.95 -6.52
N LEU A 582 -19.92 -6.99 -6.74
CA LEU A 582 -20.49 -6.19 -5.65
C LEU A 582 -21.28 -7.06 -4.68
N ALA A 583 -22.08 -7.99 -5.20
CA ALA A 583 -22.82 -8.93 -4.36
C ALA A 583 -21.88 -9.80 -3.50
N ALA A 584 -20.78 -10.28 -4.07
CA ALA A 584 -19.74 -11.01 -3.34
C ALA A 584 -19.10 -10.13 -2.24
N ALA A 585 -18.71 -8.89 -2.59
CA ALA A 585 -18.14 -7.95 -1.63
C ALA A 585 -19.12 -7.62 -0.48
N LEU A 586 -20.41 -7.40 -0.77
CA LEU A 586 -21.44 -7.16 0.24
C LEU A 586 -21.66 -8.38 1.14
N ALA A 587 -21.59 -9.59 0.58
CA ALA A 587 -21.70 -10.83 1.34
C ALA A 587 -20.48 -11.08 2.24
N ALA A 588 -19.29 -10.66 1.79
CA ALA A 588 -18.04 -10.78 2.55
C ALA A 588 -17.89 -9.69 3.62
N ALA A 589 -18.48 -8.51 3.43
CA ALA A 589 -18.35 -7.38 4.34
C ALA A 589 -18.86 -7.72 5.76
N PRO A 590 -18.20 -7.18 6.81
CA PRO A 590 -18.73 -7.22 8.16
C PRO A 590 -20.16 -6.68 8.19
N ARG A 591 -21.06 -7.36 8.93
CA ARG A 591 -22.49 -7.01 8.97
C ARG A 591 -22.74 -5.53 9.30
N ALA A 592 -21.95 -4.96 10.21
CA ALA A 592 -22.04 -3.54 10.56
C ALA A 592 -21.72 -2.64 9.36
N ALA A 593 -20.66 -2.92 8.61
CA ALA A 593 -20.30 -2.16 7.41
C ALA A 593 -21.34 -2.32 6.30
N ALA A 594 -21.82 -3.53 6.05
CA ALA A 594 -22.89 -3.78 5.07
C ALA A 594 -24.20 -3.05 5.44
N ALA A 595 -24.57 -3.05 6.72
CA ALA A 595 -25.74 -2.33 7.22
C ALA A 595 -25.59 -0.81 7.09
N ARG A 596 -24.41 -0.26 7.42
CA ARG A 596 -24.09 1.16 7.21
C ARG A 596 -24.22 1.53 5.74
N HIS A 597 -23.56 0.78 4.85
CA HIS A 597 -23.64 0.97 3.40
C HIS A 597 -25.09 0.95 2.89
N ALA A 598 -25.91 0.01 3.37
CA ALA A 598 -27.33 -0.05 3.02
C ALA A 598 -28.13 1.15 3.55
N SER A 599 -27.80 1.65 4.74
CA SER A 599 -28.48 2.78 5.38
C SER A 599 -28.10 4.15 4.80
N ALA A 600 -26.93 4.27 4.19
CA ALA A 600 -26.42 5.52 3.60
C ALA A 600 -27.28 6.02 2.42
N GLY A 601 -28.26 5.23 1.95
CA GLY A 601 -29.22 5.62 0.92
C GLY A 601 -28.61 5.77 -0.47
N ARG A 602 -27.32 5.47 -0.66
CA ARG A 602 -26.65 5.47 -1.95
C ARG A 602 -26.36 4.05 -2.38
N ARG A 603 -26.80 3.69 -3.59
CA ARG A 603 -26.57 2.37 -4.17
C ARG A 603 -25.54 2.48 -5.28
N LEU A 604 -24.53 1.62 -5.21
CA LEU A 604 -23.66 1.39 -6.36
C LEU A 604 -24.49 0.70 -7.45
N ALA A 605 -24.67 1.39 -8.56
CA ALA A 605 -25.31 0.88 -9.74
C ALA A 605 -24.29 0.74 -10.87
N PHE A 606 -24.47 -0.30 -11.67
CA PHE A 606 -23.67 -0.54 -12.85
C PHE A 606 -24.56 -0.43 -14.08
N ALA A 607 -24.12 0.37 -15.05
CA ALA A 607 -24.74 0.49 -16.35
C ALA A 607 -23.75 0.02 -17.42
N GLU A 608 -24.25 -0.60 -18.48
CA GLU A 608 -23.44 -0.75 -19.70
C GLU A 608 -23.06 0.64 -20.19
N ALA A 609 -21.81 0.81 -20.59
CA ALA A 609 -21.30 2.04 -21.15
C ALA A 609 -20.79 1.75 -22.55
N ASP A 610 -21.34 2.46 -23.53
CA ASP A 610 -20.69 2.59 -24.83
C ASP A 610 -19.39 3.34 -24.59
N ALA A 611 -18.29 2.59 -24.61
CA ALA A 611 -17.00 3.09 -24.16
C ALA A 611 -16.54 4.30 -25.01
N TRP A 612 -17.00 4.40 -26.27
CA TRP A 612 -16.54 5.40 -27.24
C TRP A 612 -17.64 5.82 -28.23
N PRO A 613 -18.31 6.96 -28.00
CA PRO A 613 -19.18 7.56 -29.01
C PRO A 613 -18.35 7.92 -30.26
N GLY A 614 -18.65 7.30 -31.40
CA GLY A 614 -18.05 7.66 -32.71
C GLY A 614 -16.98 6.71 -33.25
N LEU A 615 -16.60 5.66 -32.52
CA LEU A 615 -15.86 4.51 -33.05
C LEU A 615 -16.79 3.29 -32.95
N ASP A 616 -16.80 2.41 -33.96
CA ASP A 616 -17.43 1.07 -33.85
C ASP A 616 -16.59 0.14 -32.94
N ALA A 617 -15.97 0.72 -31.91
CA ALA A 617 -15.24 0.03 -30.86
C ALA A 617 -16.19 -0.75 -29.94
N ALA A 618 -17.49 -0.47 -29.97
CA ALA A 618 -18.51 -1.22 -29.22
C ALA A 618 -18.52 -2.72 -29.60
N ALA A 619 -18.10 -3.08 -30.82
CA ALA A 619 -17.94 -4.46 -31.24
C ALA A 619 -16.82 -5.21 -30.50
N PHE A 620 -15.81 -4.47 -29.99
CA PHE A 620 -14.58 -5.02 -29.43
C PHE A 620 -14.46 -4.79 -27.91
N PHE A 621 -14.84 -3.61 -27.42
CA PHE A 621 -14.67 -3.20 -26.04
C PHE A 621 -16.02 -2.99 -25.37
N ARG A 622 -16.24 -3.67 -24.24
CA ARG A 622 -17.39 -3.42 -23.37
C ARG A 622 -16.90 -2.89 -22.02
N GLU A 623 -17.51 -1.83 -21.54
CA GLU A 623 -17.22 -1.25 -20.23
C GLU A 623 -18.51 -1.13 -19.43
N ALA A 624 -18.41 -1.30 -18.12
CA ALA A 624 -19.49 -0.96 -17.20
C ALA A 624 -19.16 0.37 -16.52
N ALA A 625 -20.03 1.37 -16.66
CA ALA A 625 -19.98 2.56 -15.83
C ALA A 625 -20.48 2.23 -14.43
N MET A 626 -19.72 2.64 -13.42
CA MET A 626 -20.11 2.59 -12.02
C MET A 626 -20.70 3.96 -11.62
N ARG A 627 -21.88 3.97 -11.00
CA ARG A 627 -22.58 5.19 -10.61
C ARG A 627 -23.10 5.05 -9.20
N PHE A 628 -23.18 6.17 -8.48
CA PHE A 628 -23.97 6.23 -7.25
C PHE A 628 -25.37 6.69 -7.61
N GLU A 629 -26.35 5.84 -7.37
CA GLU A 629 -27.75 6.21 -7.41
C GLU A 629 -28.17 6.61 -6.00
N GLU A 630 -28.65 7.84 -5.85
CA GLU A 630 -29.37 8.22 -4.65
C GLU A 630 -30.68 7.43 -4.64
N ALA A 631 -30.97 6.73 -3.54
CA ALA A 631 -32.26 6.08 -3.35
C ALA A 631 -33.31 7.19 -3.46
N GLY A 632 -34.05 7.19 -4.58
CA GLY A 632 -34.95 8.27 -4.93
C GLY A 632 -35.80 8.65 -3.73
N GLY A 633 -35.50 9.80 -3.12
CA GLY A 633 -36.43 10.45 -2.22
C GLY A 633 -37.74 10.58 -2.99
N PRO A 634 -38.90 10.24 -2.41
CA PRO A 634 -40.16 10.18 -3.13
C PRO A 634 -40.50 11.55 -3.71
N GLY A 635 -40.16 11.79 -4.99
CA GLY A 635 -40.62 12.87 -5.86
C GLY A 635 -40.76 14.27 -5.25
N GLY A 636 -40.06 14.58 -4.16
CA GLY A 636 -40.25 15.82 -3.43
C GLY A 636 -39.61 16.93 -4.22
N ALA A 637 -40.42 17.84 -4.77
CA ALA A 637 -39.98 19.14 -5.23
C ALA A 637 -39.22 19.82 -4.09
N GLY A 638 -37.89 19.66 -4.06
CA GLY A 638 -37.04 20.25 -3.04
C GLY A 638 -37.12 21.77 -3.14
N PRO A 639 -37.14 22.50 -2.02
CA PRO A 639 -37.22 23.95 -2.02
C PRO A 639 -35.99 24.52 -2.74
N ALA A 640 -36.24 25.34 -3.75
CA ALA A 640 -35.21 26.13 -4.40
C ALA A 640 -34.47 26.96 -3.35
N GLY A 641 -33.14 26.83 -3.28
CA GLY A 641 -32.27 27.76 -2.57
C GLY A 641 -31.72 27.29 -1.23
N ARG A 642 -30.71 26.42 -1.27
CA ARG A 642 -29.60 26.54 -0.31
C ARG A 642 -28.36 26.97 -1.09
N ALA A 643 -28.11 28.27 -1.08
CA ALA A 643 -26.87 28.84 -1.62
C ALA A 643 -25.70 28.20 -0.87
N GLY A 644 -24.86 27.46 -1.61
CA GLY A 644 -23.59 26.99 -1.10
C GLY A 644 -22.75 28.20 -0.72
N SER A 645 -22.31 28.26 0.53
CA SER A 645 -21.33 29.23 1.00
C SER A 645 -20.01 29.01 0.24
N GLN A 646 -19.79 29.76 -0.83
CA GLN A 646 -18.45 29.98 -1.35
C GLN A 646 -17.65 30.65 -0.23
N GLN A 647 -16.67 29.93 0.32
CA GLN A 647 -15.62 30.55 1.13
C GLN A 647 -14.84 31.48 0.21
N GLY A 648 -15.17 32.77 0.27
CA GLY A 648 -14.41 33.83 -0.36
C GLY A 648 -13.05 33.98 0.33
N ALA A 649 -11.98 33.67 -0.39
CA ALA A 649 -10.67 34.23 -0.11
C ALA A 649 -10.69 35.70 -0.55
N ALA A 650 -10.57 36.61 0.41
CA ALA A 650 -10.55 38.03 0.15
C ALA A 650 -9.17 38.49 -0.37
N ALA A 651 -9.22 39.11 -1.56
CA ALA A 651 -8.46 40.26 -2.06
C ALA A 651 -6.93 40.19 -2.24
N ALA A 652 -6.52 40.21 -3.51
CA ALA A 652 -5.66 41.28 -4.04
C ALA A 652 -6.08 41.57 -5.51
N GLU A 653 -6.43 42.82 -5.78
CA GLU A 653 -6.96 43.33 -7.05
C GLU A 653 -5.88 43.58 -8.13
N GLY A 654 -6.26 43.43 -9.41
CA GLY A 654 -5.70 44.23 -10.52
C GLY A 654 -5.29 43.47 -11.79
N GLY A 655 -6.12 43.51 -12.85
CA GLY A 655 -5.67 43.26 -14.25
C GLY A 655 -6.74 42.65 -15.20
N PRO A 656 -6.96 43.18 -16.43
CA PRO A 656 -8.19 42.95 -17.18
C PRO A 656 -8.17 41.80 -18.22
N SER A 657 -9.35 41.16 -18.31
CA SER A 657 -10.04 40.53 -19.45
C SER A 657 -9.26 39.72 -20.50
N GLY A 658 -9.50 38.40 -20.48
CA GLY A 658 -9.43 37.53 -21.66
C GLY A 658 -10.68 36.64 -21.72
N ALA A 659 -11.51 36.84 -22.74
CA ALA A 659 -12.79 36.16 -22.92
C ALA A 659 -12.61 34.67 -23.25
N ALA A 660 -13.12 33.79 -22.37
CA ALA A 660 -13.30 32.37 -22.66
C ALA A 660 -14.79 32.06 -22.77
N ARG A 661 -15.21 31.60 -23.96
CA ARG A 661 -16.58 31.13 -24.27
C ARG A 661 -16.94 29.95 -23.37
N ALA A 662 -17.94 30.15 -22.51
CA ALA A 662 -18.61 29.07 -21.79
C ALA A 662 -19.46 28.24 -22.77
N ARG A 663 -19.21 26.93 -22.83
CA ARG A 663 -20.18 25.97 -23.36
C ARG A 663 -21.24 25.72 -22.29
N ALA A 664 -22.48 26.06 -22.62
CA ALA A 664 -23.65 25.74 -21.83
C ALA A 664 -23.98 24.25 -22.02
N ASP A 665 -23.67 23.43 -21.01
CA ASP A 665 -24.33 22.13 -20.83
C ASP A 665 -25.47 22.34 -19.83
N GLY A 666 -26.69 22.03 -20.27
CA GLY A 666 -27.94 22.24 -19.54
C GLY A 666 -28.01 21.44 -18.24
N GLY A 667 -28.48 22.10 -17.19
CA GLY A 667 -28.66 21.54 -15.85
C GLY A 667 -29.78 20.50 -15.80
N GLY A 668 -29.40 19.23 -15.79
CA GLY A 668 -30.16 18.16 -15.15
C GLY A 668 -29.42 17.75 -13.89
N GLY A 669 -30.13 17.47 -12.79
CA GLY A 669 -29.56 16.99 -11.53
C GLY A 669 -28.79 15.68 -11.72
N GLY A 670 -27.53 15.80 -12.13
CA GLY A 670 -26.67 14.69 -12.47
C GLY A 670 -26.07 14.09 -11.20
N GLY A 671 -26.57 12.93 -10.79
CA GLY A 671 -25.87 12.09 -9.81
C GLY A 671 -24.42 11.89 -10.26
N ALA A 672 -23.49 11.85 -9.31
CA ALA A 672 -22.08 11.71 -9.61
C ALA A 672 -21.80 10.37 -10.31
N VAL A 673 -21.44 10.45 -11.60
CA VAL A 673 -21.07 9.29 -12.42
C VAL A 673 -19.57 9.13 -12.34
N VAL A 674 -19.09 8.15 -11.57
CA VAL A 674 -17.68 7.76 -11.63
C VAL A 674 -17.46 6.97 -12.91
N ARG A 675 -17.13 7.68 -14.00
CA ARG A 675 -16.72 7.01 -15.24
C ARG A 675 -15.34 6.41 -15.02
N VAL A 676 -15.33 5.10 -14.90
CA VAL A 676 -14.16 4.31 -15.23
C VAL A 676 -13.88 4.61 -16.71
N ARG A 677 -12.68 5.09 -17.04
CA ARG A 677 -12.25 5.29 -18.43
C ARG A 677 -10.94 4.55 -18.63
N THR A 678 -10.73 4.07 -19.85
CA THR A 678 -9.52 3.34 -20.25
C THR A 678 -8.68 4.24 -21.15
N PRO A 679 -7.39 4.50 -20.84
CA PRO A 679 -6.47 5.00 -21.85
C PRO A 679 -6.09 3.83 -22.76
N LEU A 680 -6.43 3.88 -24.05
CA LEU A 680 -5.83 2.98 -25.03
C LEU A 680 -5.62 3.66 -26.39
N LEU A 681 -4.43 3.43 -26.96
CA LEU A 681 -4.11 3.62 -28.36
C LEU A 681 -4.63 2.40 -29.13
N VAL A 682 -5.51 2.63 -30.11
CA VAL A 682 -5.98 1.60 -31.04
C VAL A 682 -4.82 1.23 -31.97
N SER A 683 -4.41 -0.04 -32.00
CA SER A 683 -3.62 -0.56 -33.11
C SER A 683 -4.62 -1.01 -34.18
N PRO A 684 -4.53 -0.49 -35.42
CA PRO A 684 -5.50 -0.80 -36.46
C PRO A 684 -5.53 -2.31 -36.74
N SER A 685 -6.71 -2.82 -37.03
CA SER A 685 -6.87 -4.18 -37.53
C SER A 685 -6.14 -4.34 -38.87
N ALA A 686 -5.73 -5.57 -39.22
CA ALA A 686 -5.17 -5.86 -40.54
C ALA A 686 -6.13 -5.47 -41.69
N GLY A 687 -7.44 -5.47 -41.43
CA GLY A 687 -8.47 -5.02 -42.37
C GLY A 687 -8.51 -3.50 -42.57
N GLU A 688 -8.25 -2.70 -41.53
CA GLU A 688 -8.18 -1.23 -41.65
C GLU A 688 -6.90 -0.76 -42.35
N LEU A 689 -5.78 -1.47 -42.16
CA LEU A 689 -4.56 -1.26 -42.95
C LEU A 689 -4.75 -1.62 -44.43
N ALA A 690 -5.62 -2.60 -44.72
CA ALA A 690 -5.96 -2.99 -46.09
C ALA A 690 -7.00 -2.06 -46.75
N ALA A 691 -7.97 -1.55 -45.98
CA ALA A 691 -9.06 -0.71 -46.50
C ALA A 691 -8.72 0.79 -46.57
N GLY A 692 -7.74 1.28 -45.80
CA GLY A 692 -7.35 2.70 -45.77
C GLY A 692 -6.49 3.19 -46.94
N GLY A 693 -6.14 2.34 -47.91
CA GLY A 693 -5.30 2.69 -49.06
C GLY A 693 -6.02 3.37 -50.23
N GLY A 694 -7.34 3.57 -50.15
CA GLY A 694 -8.15 4.08 -51.25
C GLY A 694 -8.83 5.40 -50.93
N GLY A 695 -8.16 6.53 -51.18
CA GLY A 695 -8.86 7.81 -51.32
C GLY A 695 -8.27 8.98 -50.55
N ASN A 696 -7.19 9.56 -51.06
CA ASN A 696 -7.10 11.02 -51.13
C ASN A 696 -6.16 11.41 -52.27
N GLY A 697 -6.74 11.90 -53.37
CA GLY A 697 -6.01 12.48 -54.48
C GLY A 697 -5.39 13.80 -54.06
N GLY A 698 -4.07 13.81 -53.88
CA GLY A 698 -3.26 15.00 -53.70
C GLY A 698 -1.90 14.75 -54.34
N ALA A 699 -1.67 15.38 -55.48
CA ALA A 699 -0.49 15.19 -56.31
C ALA A 699 0.81 15.53 -55.55
N GLY A 700 1.66 14.52 -55.39
CA GLY A 700 3.03 14.64 -54.90
C GLY A 700 3.82 13.43 -55.38
N ALA A 701 4.37 13.52 -56.59
CA ALA A 701 5.20 12.48 -57.18
C ALA A 701 6.54 12.39 -56.43
N GLY A 702 6.73 11.32 -55.66
CA GLY A 702 7.99 11.02 -54.99
C GLY A 702 8.01 9.65 -54.35
N SER A 703 8.57 8.66 -55.06
CA SER A 703 9.08 7.38 -54.54
C SER A 703 8.09 6.48 -53.75
N ALA A 704 7.16 5.86 -54.47
CA ALA A 704 6.46 4.64 -54.02
C ALA A 704 6.74 3.50 -55.01
N ALA A 705 7.91 2.87 -54.87
CA ALA A 705 8.27 1.66 -55.60
C ALA A 705 9.02 0.69 -54.66
N ALA A 706 8.29 0.09 -53.70
CA ALA A 706 8.62 -1.19 -53.04
C ALA A 706 7.65 -1.50 -51.88
N VAL A 707 6.35 -1.69 -52.15
CA VAL A 707 5.48 -2.54 -51.30
C VAL A 707 4.60 -3.36 -52.25
N GLY A 708 5.24 -4.28 -52.96
CA GLY A 708 4.57 -5.29 -53.78
C GLY A 708 4.39 -6.58 -52.97
N ALA A 709 3.26 -7.25 -53.22
CA ALA A 709 2.70 -8.42 -52.55
C ALA A 709 1.97 -8.10 -51.23
N ALA A 710 0.64 -8.17 -51.29
CA ALA A 710 -0.18 -8.49 -50.13
C ALA A 710 0.34 -9.82 -49.57
N ALA A 711 1.23 -9.74 -48.58
CA ALA A 711 1.66 -10.90 -47.83
C ALA A 711 0.37 -11.57 -47.32
N GLU A 712 0.15 -12.81 -47.75
CA GLU A 712 -0.93 -13.66 -47.27
C GLU A 712 -0.87 -13.61 -45.74
N VAL A 713 -1.81 -12.86 -45.14
CA VAL A 713 -1.84 -12.70 -43.70
C VAL A 713 -2.11 -14.10 -43.18
N ASP A 714 -1.08 -14.70 -42.57
CA ASP A 714 -1.11 -16.05 -42.01
C ASP A 714 -2.49 -16.25 -41.36
N PRO A 715 -3.32 -17.19 -41.83
CA PRO A 715 -4.63 -17.44 -41.23
C PRO A 715 -4.54 -17.70 -39.71
N ALA A 716 -3.41 -18.22 -39.24
CA ALA A 716 -3.12 -18.35 -37.81
C ALA A 716 -2.88 -17.00 -37.12
N TYR A 717 -2.39 -15.99 -37.82
CA TYR A 717 -2.31 -14.60 -37.35
C TYR A 717 -3.70 -13.97 -37.24
N THR A 718 -4.57 -14.15 -38.24
CA THR A 718 -5.95 -13.60 -38.20
C THR A 718 -6.80 -14.26 -37.10
N ALA A 719 -6.67 -15.59 -36.91
CA ALA A 719 -7.32 -16.32 -35.81
C ALA A 719 -6.86 -15.88 -34.40
N ARG A 720 -5.64 -15.32 -34.26
CA ARG A 720 -5.13 -14.81 -32.97
C ARG A 720 -5.87 -13.56 -32.50
N PHE A 721 -6.33 -12.70 -33.42
CA PHE A 721 -6.98 -11.42 -33.07
C PHE A 721 -8.50 -11.47 -33.08
N LEU A 722 -9.09 -12.43 -33.80
CA LEU A 722 -10.55 -12.56 -33.87
C LEU A 722 -11.13 -13.15 -32.57
N GLY A 723 -12.28 -12.60 -32.15
CA GLY A 723 -13.05 -13.14 -31.02
C GLY A 723 -12.48 -12.87 -29.63
N ASN A 724 -11.71 -11.79 -29.45
CA ASN A 724 -11.35 -11.33 -28.11
C ASN A 724 -12.50 -10.56 -27.46
N TRP A 725 -12.57 -10.63 -26.14
CA TRP A 725 -13.53 -9.90 -25.31
C TRP A 725 -12.76 -9.12 -24.26
N TYR A 726 -12.95 -7.80 -24.22
CA TYR A 726 -12.25 -6.92 -23.31
C TYR A 726 -13.23 -6.33 -22.30
N ALA A 727 -12.85 -6.31 -21.03
CA ALA A 727 -13.60 -5.60 -20.00
C ALA A 727 -12.72 -5.01 -18.94
N LYS A 728 -13.22 -3.93 -18.35
CA LYS A 728 -12.63 -3.28 -17.18
C LYS A 728 -13.61 -3.39 -16.03
N VAL A 729 -13.19 -4.04 -14.96
CA VAL A 729 -14.04 -4.34 -13.79
C VAL A 729 -13.30 -4.04 -12.49
N ALA A 730 -14.04 -3.74 -11.43
CA ALA A 730 -13.45 -3.61 -10.11
C ALA A 730 -13.10 -5.00 -9.58
N SER A 731 -12.00 -5.09 -8.81
CA SER A 731 -11.76 -6.30 -8.03
C SER A 731 -12.76 -6.40 -6.88
N GLU A 732 -12.93 -7.60 -6.33
CA GLU A 732 -13.73 -7.81 -5.12
C GLU A 732 -13.18 -6.99 -3.95
N ALA A 733 -11.86 -6.98 -3.76
CA ALA A 733 -11.20 -6.16 -2.74
C ALA A 733 -11.45 -4.66 -2.92
N MET A 734 -11.48 -4.17 -4.17
CA MET A 734 -11.81 -2.77 -4.45
C MET A 734 -13.25 -2.49 -4.04
N LEU A 735 -14.24 -3.27 -4.50
CA LEU A 735 -15.64 -3.05 -4.12
C LEU A 735 -15.87 -3.20 -2.61
N LEU A 736 -15.15 -4.13 -1.97
CA LEU A 736 -15.20 -4.29 -0.52
C LEU A 736 -14.60 -3.09 0.22
N GLU A 737 -13.52 -2.49 -0.29
CA GLU A 737 -13.01 -1.20 0.23
C GLU A 737 -14.10 -0.11 0.15
N TRP A 738 -14.84 -0.02 -0.96
CA TRP A 738 -15.96 0.93 -1.08
C TRP A 738 -17.07 0.67 -0.06
N VAL A 739 -17.41 -0.59 0.21
CA VAL A 739 -18.41 -0.99 1.20
C VAL A 739 -17.93 -0.69 2.63
N LEU A 740 -16.67 -1.03 2.94
CA LEU A 740 -16.09 -0.87 4.28
C LEU A 740 -15.94 0.59 4.68
N LEU A 741 -15.52 1.43 3.74
CA LEU A 741 -15.35 2.88 3.94
C LEU A 741 -16.63 3.68 3.66
N ASP A 742 -17.77 2.98 3.63
CA ASP A 742 -19.13 3.55 3.58
C ASP A 742 -19.33 4.57 2.45
N SER A 743 -18.81 4.28 1.26
CA SER A 743 -18.84 5.16 0.09
C SER A 743 -18.27 6.56 0.38
N LEU A 744 -16.96 6.72 0.18
CA LEU A 744 -16.24 7.99 0.17
C LEU A 744 -17.14 9.19 -0.22
N ARG A 745 -17.48 10.02 0.78
CA ARG A 745 -18.05 11.38 0.74
C ARG A 745 -19.54 11.50 1.09
N PRO A 746 -19.95 12.43 1.97
CA PRO A 746 -21.33 12.90 2.12
C PRO A 746 -21.88 13.69 0.91
N GLY A 747 -21.06 13.93 -0.13
CA GLY A 747 -21.44 14.67 -1.33
C GLY A 747 -21.07 13.91 -2.61
N PRO A 748 -21.60 14.35 -3.77
CA PRO A 748 -21.19 13.81 -5.07
C PRO A 748 -19.67 13.89 -5.14
N PRO A 749 -18.97 12.78 -5.44
CA PRO A 749 -17.55 12.88 -5.63
C PRO A 749 -17.21 13.95 -6.67
N VAL A 750 -16.29 14.87 -6.35
CA VAL A 750 -15.55 15.70 -7.32
C VAL A 750 -14.65 14.83 -8.25
N TRP A 751 -15.12 13.64 -8.64
CA TRP A 751 -14.42 12.71 -9.52
C TRP A 751 -14.96 12.81 -10.94
#